data_AF-E9FZ69-F1
#
_entry.id   AF-E9FZ69-F1
#
_cell.length_a   1.000
_cell.length_b   1.000
_cell.length_c   1.000
_cell.angle_alpha   90.00
_cell.angle_beta   90.00
_cell.angle_gamma   90.00
#
_symmetry.space_group_name_H-M   'P 1'
#
loop_
_entity.id
_entity.type
_entity.pdbx_description
1 polymer ?
#
loop_
_entity_poly.entity_id
_entity_poly.type
_entity_poly.pdbx_seq_one_letter_code
_entity_poly.pdbx_strand_id
1 'polypeptide(L)'
;MYPLFVARLALFATHLLTLVCSSDSDTLREKLRIIPNELCSMPYGSFRVNIYEHANNKLEAANPNDKKYVYAPIALLDHKSAVRCIDNVRKQAEVRFRIEMWNEKVENEVAKYVSKIVGHQVNDHQVQVIPFDKVILTSTMPSTAFYLTTHWLPYQLQKSLQFSLLCFERKVCDQLAVEMRSNPEQFGYFKLFFGLASQVSQTKDITIRIANVISGQMVQNLLQQFDEQVFLTANDEKRLLTDTTTNILIDTLEDSDMVSSISESEIYNTVKEMLSVTTVKEKNNQMWEWVFWNDDNYRPDKMSYTLNKTFKKLDAEAQRNMSELYQNFSVVGSEGEANFLELISTTASVKSEFTRHGCTSNEDLANFYRESKDYVEWDGDKFVPKLLTLSKINLTQCRDKNPLQDRGIRVRYSTAVLSAPINFVQHADVTITDEWHNLRLLVANVTRELNETRANLTSELQARTSRMETIDKIPTSCADLRRIGHIKSGLFLVMGNEMVETVYCNFTKPDDSGFQKWIGYTDVKSAPCYFYVQRNYGFDQTETPIPFDREVLNVGGAMNLTSGIFTAARTGKYFFSFTGLAFLPGHSSSRAYFNVVLYKESDLIKDYVGRGYSDENNIEDRGYETFSLQSILHLQARDNIWLQINGMSHGVYLSGGAYTHFNGWKLEEEISQSL
;
A
#
# COMPACT_ATOMS: atom_id res chain seq x y z
N MET A 1 -72.43 -38.51 -41.97
CA MET A 1 -72.77 -39.10 -40.66
C MET A 1 -71.50 -39.56 -39.96
N TYR A 2 -70.60 -38.62 -39.65
CA TYR A 2 -69.45 -38.81 -38.76
C TYR A 2 -69.41 -37.66 -37.76
N PRO A 3 -70.19 -37.71 -36.67
CA PRO A 3 -69.86 -36.94 -35.49
C PRO A 3 -70.16 -37.76 -34.22
N LEU A 4 -69.19 -38.55 -33.77
CA LEU A 4 -69.21 -39.14 -32.41
C LEU A 4 -67.81 -39.59 -31.97
N PHE A 5 -66.82 -39.62 -32.87
CA PHE A 5 -65.43 -39.94 -32.53
C PHE A 5 -64.57 -38.70 -32.18
N VAL A 6 -65.02 -37.48 -32.51
CA VAL A 6 -64.25 -36.25 -32.24
C VAL A 6 -64.49 -35.70 -30.82
N ALA A 7 -65.60 -36.05 -30.17
CA ALA A 7 -65.95 -35.53 -28.85
C ALA A 7 -65.30 -36.28 -27.67
N ARG A 8 -64.73 -37.48 -27.87
CA ARG A 8 -64.05 -38.23 -26.79
C ARG A 8 -62.53 -38.12 -26.79
N LEU A 9 -61.89 -37.64 -27.86
CA LEU A 9 -60.46 -37.28 -27.83
C LEU A 9 -60.21 -35.86 -27.29
N ALA A 10 -61.19 -34.96 -27.35
CA ALA A 10 -61.08 -33.62 -26.77
C ALA A 10 -61.15 -33.58 -25.22
N LEU A 11 -61.68 -34.62 -24.58
CA LEU A 11 -61.76 -34.75 -23.12
C LEU A 11 -60.57 -35.47 -22.47
N PHE A 12 -59.70 -36.12 -23.27
CA PHE A 12 -58.43 -36.67 -22.78
C PHE A 12 -57.22 -35.76 -23.07
N ALA A 13 -57.33 -34.82 -24.01
CA ALA A 13 -56.29 -33.84 -24.33
C ALA A 13 -56.34 -32.55 -23.47
N THR A 14 -57.36 -32.38 -22.61
CA THR A 14 -57.49 -31.24 -21.68
C THR A 14 -57.17 -31.62 -20.22
N HIS A 15 -56.71 -32.86 -19.97
CA HIS A 15 -56.22 -33.30 -18.66
C HIS A 15 -54.77 -33.83 -18.66
N LEU A 16 -54.03 -33.59 -19.75
CA LEU A 16 -52.62 -33.99 -19.87
C LEU A 16 -51.71 -32.88 -20.43
N LEU A 17 -52.06 -31.62 -20.16
CA LEU A 17 -51.27 -30.43 -20.54
C LEU A 17 -51.00 -29.47 -19.37
N THR A 18 -51.13 -29.93 -18.13
CA THR A 18 -50.75 -29.17 -16.92
C THR A 18 -49.74 -29.90 -16.02
N LEU A 19 -48.98 -30.85 -16.57
CA LEU A 19 -47.94 -31.57 -15.84
C LEU A 19 -46.70 -31.77 -16.72
N VAL A 20 -46.05 -30.69 -17.14
CA VAL A 20 -44.58 -30.58 -17.29
C VAL A 20 -44.27 -29.07 -17.40
N CYS A 21 -44.11 -28.40 -16.25
CA CYS A 21 -43.37 -27.14 -16.01
C CYS A 21 -43.83 -26.59 -14.66
N SER A 22 -43.08 -26.83 -13.57
CA SER A 22 -43.03 -26.03 -12.31
C SER A 22 -42.65 -26.79 -11.02
N SER A 23 -42.27 -28.08 -11.04
CA SER A 23 -42.07 -28.83 -9.79
C SER A 23 -40.91 -28.35 -8.89
N ASP A 24 -39.89 -27.67 -9.42
CA ASP A 24 -38.79 -27.11 -8.60
C ASP A 24 -39.08 -25.70 -8.05
N SER A 25 -39.89 -24.90 -8.76
CA SER A 25 -40.28 -23.55 -8.33
C SER A 25 -41.15 -23.59 -7.07
N ASP A 26 -42.13 -24.49 -7.03
CA ASP A 26 -43.08 -24.57 -5.92
C ASP A 26 -42.45 -25.12 -4.64
N THR A 27 -41.51 -26.07 -4.74
CA THR A 27 -40.80 -26.66 -3.60
C THR A 27 -39.75 -25.71 -2.98
N LEU A 28 -39.13 -24.84 -3.78
CA LEU A 28 -38.21 -23.80 -3.27
C LEU A 28 -38.96 -22.67 -2.56
N ARG A 29 -40.19 -22.35 -3.00
CA ARG A 29 -41.04 -21.30 -2.41
C ARG A 29 -41.66 -21.72 -1.08
N GLU A 30 -42.03 -23.00 -0.92
CA GLU A 30 -42.44 -23.56 0.38
C GLU A 30 -41.34 -23.42 1.44
N LYS A 31 -40.07 -23.60 1.05
CA LYS A 31 -38.92 -23.42 1.94
C LYS A 31 -38.70 -21.97 2.37
N LEU A 32 -39.06 -21.00 1.53
CA LEU A 32 -39.02 -19.58 1.85
C LEU A 32 -40.16 -19.13 2.77
N ARG A 33 -41.17 -19.98 3.01
CA ARG A 33 -42.38 -19.65 3.78
C ARG A 33 -43.09 -18.40 3.27
N ILE A 34 -43.20 -18.24 1.95
CA ILE A 34 -43.91 -17.14 1.30
C ILE A 34 -45.15 -17.64 0.55
N ILE A 35 -46.21 -16.83 0.52
CA ILE A 35 -47.39 -17.12 -0.30
C ILE A 35 -47.02 -16.91 -1.78
N PRO A 36 -47.37 -17.83 -2.70
CA PRO A 36 -46.82 -17.82 -4.07
C PRO A 36 -47.17 -16.58 -4.91
N ASN A 37 -48.32 -15.96 -4.64
CA ASN A 37 -48.77 -14.77 -5.35
C ASN A 37 -48.14 -13.54 -4.72
N GLU A 38 -47.53 -12.71 -5.55
CA GLU A 38 -47.12 -11.37 -5.15
C GLU A 38 -48.34 -10.62 -4.60
N LEU A 39 -48.21 -10.07 -3.38
CA LEU A 39 -49.27 -9.27 -2.77
C LEU A 39 -49.41 -7.95 -3.51
N CYS A 40 -48.28 -7.27 -3.71
CA CYS A 40 -48.20 -6.04 -4.46
C CYS A 40 -46.76 -5.70 -4.83
N SER A 41 -46.61 -4.86 -5.85
CA SER A 41 -45.32 -4.29 -6.27
C SER A 41 -45.32 -2.81 -5.90
N MET A 42 -44.47 -2.38 -4.97
CA MET A 42 -44.38 -0.98 -4.54
C MET A 42 -43.41 -0.19 -5.44
N PRO A 43 -43.81 0.95 -6.03
CA PRO A 43 -42.86 1.82 -6.71
C PRO A 43 -41.91 2.49 -5.70
N TYR A 44 -40.61 2.47 -5.98
CA TYR A 44 -39.58 3.11 -5.15
C TYR A 44 -38.49 3.73 -6.05
N GLY A 45 -38.53 5.07 -6.19
CA GLY A 45 -37.66 5.77 -7.13
C GLY A 45 -37.89 5.31 -8.57
N SER A 46 -36.84 4.81 -9.22
CA SER A 46 -36.84 4.30 -10.59
C SER A 46 -37.15 2.80 -10.70
N PHE A 47 -37.33 2.10 -9.59
CA PHE A 47 -37.54 0.64 -9.57
C PHE A 47 -38.76 0.26 -8.73
N ARG A 48 -39.05 -1.05 -8.69
CA ARG A 48 -40.17 -1.59 -7.91
C ARG A 48 -39.68 -2.62 -6.92
N VAL A 49 -40.32 -2.65 -5.75
CA VAL A 49 -40.07 -3.62 -4.68
C VAL A 49 -41.24 -4.58 -4.62
N ASN A 50 -40.98 -5.85 -4.93
CA ASN A 50 -42.00 -6.90 -4.90
C ASN A 50 -42.21 -7.38 -3.47
N ILE A 51 -43.47 -7.41 -3.04
CA ILE A 51 -43.88 -7.72 -1.66
C ILE A 51 -44.79 -8.95 -1.67
N TYR A 52 -44.57 -9.82 -0.71
CA TYR A 52 -45.24 -11.10 -0.52
C TYR A 52 -45.78 -11.21 0.90
N GLU A 53 -46.81 -12.02 1.07
CA GLU A 53 -47.27 -12.41 2.40
C GLU A 53 -46.48 -13.61 2.93
N HIS A 54 -46.25 -13.65 4.24
CA HIS A 54 -45.66 -14.81 4.88
C HIS A 54 -46.67 -15.97 4.95
N ALA A 55 -46.22 -17.21 4.74
CA ALA A 55 -47.08 -18.40 4.66
C ALA A 55 -47.95 -18.61 5.92
N ASN A 56 -47.40 -18.27 7.10
CA ASN A 56 -48.12 -18.36 8.38
C ASN A 56 -49.34 -17.43 8.46
N ASN A 57 -49.47 -16.43 7.59
CA ASN A 57 -50.63 -15.54 7.58
C ASN A 57 -51.92 -16.27 7.17
N LYS A 58 -51.83 -17.43 6.51
CA LYS A 58 -52.97 -18.27 6.11
C LYS A 58 -53.49 -19.19 7.22
N LEU A 59 -52.79 -19.29 8.36
CA LEU A 59 -53.28 -20.09 9.48
C LEU A 59 -54.48 -19.35 10.09
N GLU A 60 -55.65 -20.01 10.13
CA GLU A 60 -56.98 -19.46 10.43
C GLU A 60 -57.14 -18.79 11.84
N ALA A 61 -56.05 -18.65 12.60
CA ALA A 61 -56.01 -18.05 13.93
C ALA A 61 -54.98 -16.91 14.09
N ALA A 62 -54.35 -16.43 13.02
CA ALA A 62 -53.38 -15.33 13.13
C ALA A 62 -54.08 -13.99 13.42
N ASN A 63 -53.85 -13.44 14.62
CA ASN A 63 -54.26 -12.07 14.97
C ASN A 63 -53.67 -11.10 13.92
N PRO A 64 -54.36 -10.00 13.51
CA PRO A 64 -53.80 -9.06 12.53
C PRO A 64 -52.41 -8.52 12.92
N ASN A 65 -52.11 -8.43 14.21
CA ASN A 65 -50.79 -8.04 14.73
C ASN A 65 -49.69 -9.11 14.54
N ASP A 66 -50.06 -10.36 14.28
CA ASP A 66 -49.12 -11.47 14.08
C ASP A 66 -48.81 -11.73 12.60
N LYS A 67 -49.54 -11.06 11.69
CA LYS A 67 -49.29 -11.17 10.24
C LYS A 67 -47.95 -10.54 9.90
N LYS A 68 -47.19 -11.25 9.06
CA LYS A 68 -45.87 -10.82 8.56
C LYS A 68 -45.87 -10.68 7.05
N TYR A 69 -45.15 -9.69 6.56
CA TYR A 69 -44.96 -9.38 5.15
C TYR A 69 -43.49 -9.44 4.83
N VAL A 70 -43.16 -9.93 3.64
CA VAL A 70 -41.77 -10.06 3.21
C VAL A 70 -41.55 -9.43 1.85
N TYR A 71 -40.40 -8.82 1.62
CA TYR A 71 -40.09 -8.17 0.35
C TYR A 71 -38.76 -8.65 -0.24
N ALA A 72 -38.67 -8.63 -1.57
CA ALA A 72 -37.45 -9.00 -2.27
C ALA A 72 -36.29 -8.04 -1.94
N PRO A 73 -35.03 -8.52 -1.84
CA PRO A 73 -33.87 -7.65 -1.69
C PRO A 73 -33.82 -6.59 -2.79
N ILE A 74 -33.46 -5.35 -2.43
CA ILE A 74 -33.53 -4.20 -3.35
C ILE A 74 -32.35 -4.10 -4.31
N ALA A 75 -31.23 -4.78 -4.06
CA ALA A 75 -30.05 -4.78 -4.93
C ALA A 75 -29.59 -3.38 -5.37
N LEU A 76 -29.57 -2.42 -4.44
CA LEU A 76 -29.29 -1.00 -4.71
C LEU A 76 -27.77 -0.75 -4.75
N LEU A 77 -27.25 -0.25 -5.87
CA LEU A 77 -25.83 0.02 -6.02
C LEU A 77 -25.38 1.25 -5.22
N ASP A 78 -24.47 1.07 -4.25
CA ASP A 78 -23.73 2.17 -3.62
C ASP A 78 -22.59 2.58 -4.56
N HIS A 79 -22.94 3.33 -5.62
CA HIS A 79 -22.01 3.66 -6.70
C HIS A 79 -20.77 4.44 -6.22
N LYS A 80 -20.88 5.20 -5.13
CA LYS A 80 -19.77 5.96 -4.54
C LYS A 80 -18.75 5.06 -3.81
N SER A 81 -19.14 3.86 -3.42
CA SER A 81 -18.24 2.89 -2.77
C SER A 81 -17.25 2.22 -3.71
N ALA A 82 -17.43 2.34 -5.03
CA ALA A 82 -16.55 1.73 -6.01
C ALA A 82 -15.11 2.20 -5.79
N VAL A 83 -14.16 1.29 -5.63
CA VAL A 83 -12.74 1.59 -5.42
C VAL A 83 -11.87 0.55 -6.12
N ARG A 84 -10.80 1.02 -6.78
CA ARG A 84 -9.78 0.13 -7.34
C ARG A 84 -8.88 -0.37 -6.21
N CYS A 85 -8.74 -1.69 -6.14
CA CYS A 85 -7.94 -2.43 -5.19
C CYS A 85 -7.02 -3.39 -5.93
N ILE A 86 -5.97 -3.86 -5.26
CA ILE A 86 -5.11 -4.92 -5.78
C ILE A 86 -4.98 -5.99 -4.72
N ASP A 87 -5.28 -7.22 -5.13
CA ASP A 87 -4.91 -8.39 -4.36
C ASP A 87 -3.42 -8.64 -4.54
N ASN A 88 -2.62 -8.27 -3.54
CA ASN A 88 -1.16 -8.42 -3.58
C ASN A 88 -0.69 -9.88 -3.60
N VAL A 89 -1.53 -10.83 -3.17
CA VAL A 89 -1.24 -12.27 -3.17
C VAL A 89 -1.42 -12.82 -4.57
N ARG A 90 -2.55 -12.50 -5.21
CA ARG A 90 -2.88 -12.97 -6.57
C ARG A 90 -2.28 -12.09 -7.67
N LYS A 91 -1.72 -10.93 -7.31
CA LYS A 91 -1.30 -9.85 -8.23
C LYS A 91 -2.43 -9.45 -9.19
N GLN A 92 -3.66 -9.46 -8.68
CA GLN A 92 -4.88 -9.25 -9.47
C GLN A 92 -5.48 -7.88 -9.12
N ALA A 93 -5.68 -7.04 -10.13
CA ALA A 93 -6.41 -5.78 -9.97
C ALA A 93 -7.92 -6.06 -9.92
N GLU A 94 -8.62 -5.37 -9.02
CA GLU A 94 -10.07 -5.51 -8.87
C GLU A 94 -10.76 -4.18 -8.52
N VAL A 95 -12.01 -4.02 -8.96
CA VAL A 95 -12.90 -2.94 -8.50
C VAL A 95 -13.82 -3.50 -7.44
N ARG A 96 -13.70 -3.01 -6.21
CA ARG A 96 -14.59 -3.36 -5.10
C ARG A 96 -15.70 -2.33 -4.99
N PHE A 97 -16.93 -2.78 -4.82
CA PHE A 97 -18.09 -1.91 -4.64
C PHE A 97 -19.12 -2.61 -3.75
N ARG A 98 -20.05 -1.84 -3.18
CA ARG A 98 -21.11 -2.34 -2.33
C ARG A 98 -22.46 -2.29 -3.02
N ILE A 99 -23.27 -3.30 -2.76
CA ILE A 99 -24.69 -3.32 -3.09
C ILE A 99 -25.46 -3.44 -1.79
N GLU A 100 -26.38 -2.51 -1.57
CA GLU A 100 -27.32 -2.52 -0.46
C GLU A 100 -28.50 -3.44 -0.79
N MET A 101 -28.73 -4.42 0.07
CA MET A 101 -29.75 -5.47 -0.10
C MET A 101 -31.07 -5.07 0.57
N TRP A 102 -31.00 -4.26 1.62
CA TRP A 102 -32.16 -3.67 2.30
C TRP A 102 -31.72 -2.52 3.21
N ASN A 103 -32.65 -1.62 3.55
CA ASN A 103 -32.45 -0.55 4.52
C ASN A 103 -33.76 -0.17 5.22
N GLU A 104 -33.67 0.50 6.37
CA GLU A 104 -34.84 0.88 7.17
C GLU A 104 -35.80 1.81 6.41
N LYS A 105 -35.30 2.64 5.49
CA LYS A 105 -36.14 3.55 4.72
C LYS A 105 -37.09 2.77 3.81
N VAL A 106 -36.58 1.77 3.08
CA VAL A 106 -37.40 0.90 2.24
C VAL A 106 -38.36 0.09 3.09
N GLU A 107 -37.90 -0.47 4.20
CA GLU A 107 -38.75 -1.26 5.11
C GLU A 107 -39.95 -0.47 5.62
N ASN A 108 -39.73 0.78 6.05
CA ASN A 108 -40.78 1.68 6.52
C ASN A 108 -41.75 2.07 5.38
N GLU A 109 -41.24 2.32 4.17
CA GLU A 109 -42.09 2.62 3.01
C GLU A 109 -42.92 1.39 2.59
N VAL A 110 -42.34 0.18 2.65
CA VAL A 110 -43.06 -1.07 2.44
C VAL A 110 -44.17 -1.23 3.48
N ALA A 111 -43.90 -1.00 4.77
CA ALA A 111 -44.92 -1.09 5.83
C ALA A 111 -46.09 -0.12 5.59
N LYS A 112 -45.80 1.13 5.23
CA LYS A 112 -46.82 2.14 4.85
C LYS A 112 -47.60 1.72 3.62
N TYR A 113 -46.93 1.21 2.59
CA TYR A 113 -47.58 0.82 1.34
C TYR A 113 -48.49 -0.39 1.54
N VAL A 114 -48.01 -1.42 2.22
CA VAL A 114 -48.80 -2.60 2.57
C VAL A 114 -50.00 -2.21 3.42
N SER A 115 -49.84 -1.33 4.41
CA SER A 115 -50.95 -0.84 5.25
C SER A 115 -52.11 -0.29 4.42
N LYS A 116 -51.81 0.43 3.33
CA LYS A 116 -52.82 0.96 2.40
C LYS A 116 -53.52 -0.15 1.60
N ILE A 117 -52.78 -1.19 1.22
CA ILE A 117 -53.30 -2.31 0.42
C ILE A 117 -54.17 -3.25 1.27
N VAL A 118 -53.75 -3.59 2.49
CA VAL A 118 -54.45 -4.55 3.36
C VAL A 118 -55.55 -3.93 4.21
N GLY A 119 -55.63 -2.59 4.26
CA GLY A 119 -56.69 -1.86 4.95
C GLY A 119 -56.57 -1.82 6.48
N HIS A 120 -55.42 -2.22 7.03
CA HIS A 120 -55.10 -2.09 8.46
C HIS A 120 -53.66 -1.62 8.64
N GLN A 121 -53.34 -1.06 9.81
CA GLN A 121 -51.98 -0.62 10.11
C GLN A 121 -51.03 -1.83 10.16
N VAL A 122 -49.92 -1.73 9.43
CA VAL A 122 -48.78 -2.66 9.46
C VAL A 122 -47.58 -1.87 9.97
N ASN A 123 -46.95 -2.38 11.02
CA ASN A 123 -45.78 -1.75 11.63
C ASN A 123 -44.48 -2.32 11.05
N ASP A 124 -43.38 -1.60 11.20
CA ASP A 124 -42.07 -1.95 10.63
C ASP A 124 -41.62 -3.36 11.04
N HIS A 125 -41.80 -3.75 12.30
CA HIS A 125 -41.46 -5.10 12.81
C HIS A 125 -42.25 -6.27 12.19
N GLN A 126 -43.30 -5.98 11.43
CA GLN A 126 -44.07 -6.98 10.68
C GLN A 126 -43.57 -7.15 9.25
N VAL A 127 -42.62 -6.34 8.80
CA VAL A 127 -42.02 -6.37 7.48
C VAL A 127 -40.58 -6.88 7.59
N GLN A 128 -40.13 -7.71 6.66
CA GLN A 128 -38.74 -8.16 6.62
C GLN A 128 -38.30 -8.49 5.19
N VAL A 129 -37.00 -8.41 4.90
CA VAL A 129 -36.48 -8.87 3.60
C VAL A 129 -36.51 -10.41 3.53
N ILE A 130 -36.67 -10.97 2.33
CA ILE A 130 -36.62 -12.44 2.14
C ILE A 130 -35.25 -12.98 2.60
N PRO A 131 -35.21 -13.96 3.51
CA PRO A 131 -33.99 -14.46 4.12
C PRO A 131 -33.29 -15.51 3.24
N PHE A 132 -32.67 -15.07 2.15
CA PHE A 132 -31.81 -15.96 1.36
C PHE A 132 -30.51 -16.29 2.10
N ASP A 133 -29.96 -17.48 1.85
CA ASP A 133 -28.71 -17.92 2.49
C ASP A 133 -27.48 -17.41 1.76
N LYS A 134 -27.58 -17.32 0.43
CA LYS A 134 -26.47 -17.03 -0.47
C LYS A 134 -26.89 -16.16 -1.64
N VAL A 135 -25.94 -15.37 -2.15
CA VAL A 135 -26.12 -14.49 -3.30
C VAL A 135 -24.90 -14.58 -4.22
N ILE A 136 -25.11 -14.42 -5.52
CA ILE A 136 -24.06 -14.33 -6.52
C ILE A 136 -24.36 -13.17 -7.47
N LEU A 137 -23.31 -12.45 -7.87
CA LEU A 137 -23.40 -11.39 -8.87
C LEU A 137 -22.98 -11.96 -10.22
N THR A 138 -23.80 -11.76 -11.24
CA THR A 138 -23.50 -12.15 -12.61
C THR A 138 -23.74 -10.98 -13.58
N SER A 139 -23.24 -11.14 -14.80
CA SER A 139 -23.41 -10.21 -15.90
C SER A 139 -24.26 -10.86 -16.98
N THR A 140 -25.23 -10.14 -17.51
CA THR A 140 -26.02 -10.61 -18.68
C THR A 140 -25.31 -10.32 -20.00
N MET A 141 -24.15 -9.68 -19.97
CA MET A 141 -23.33 -9.39 -21.15
C MET A 141 -21.88 -9.84 -20.93
N PRO A 142 -21.23 -10.41 -21.96
CA PRO A 142 -19.80 -10.69 -21.89
C PRO A 142 -19.02 -9.37 -21.77
N SER A 143 -17.92 -9.42 -21.02
CA SER A 143 -17.01 -8.28 -20.84
C SER A 143 -15.59 -8.68 -21.20
N THR A 144 -14.96 -7.88 -22.05
CA THR A 144 -13.52 -8.00 -22.34
C THR A 144 -12.68 -7.20 -21.36
N ALA A 145 -13.30 -6.41 -20.48
CA ALA A 145 -12.61 -5.54 -19.52
C ALA A 145 -12.38 -6.22 -18.17
N PHE A 146 -13.33 -7.05 -17.74
CA PHE A 146 -13.32 -7.70 -16.43
C PHE A 146 -14.07 -9.03 -16.45
N TYR A 147 -13.91 -9.80 -15.38
CA TYR A 147 -14.68 -11.00 -15.12
C TYR A 147 -15.17 -11.03 -13.66
N LEU A 148 -16.24 -11.79 -13.42
CA LEU A 148 -16.88 -11.90 -12.11
C LEU A 148 -16.44 -13.18 -11.39
N THR A 149 -16.55 -13.18 -10.07
CA THR A 149 -16.36 -14.40 -9.28
C THR A 149 -17.58 -15.29 -9.41
N THR A 150 -17.39 -16.58 -9.69
CA THR A 150 -18.47 -17.55 -9.84
C THR A 150 -18.84 -18.28 -8.55
N HIS A 151 -18.44 -17.72 -7.41
CA HIS A 151 -18.71 -18.29 -6.09
C HIS A 151 -19.89 -17.58 -5.43
N TRP A 152 -20.78 -18.39 -4.87
CA TRP A 152 -21.86 -17.90 -4.01
C TRP A 152 -21.27 -17.26 -2.74
N LEU A 153 -21.66 -16.02 -2.45
CA LEU A 153 -21.34 -15.33 -1.22
C LEU A 153 -22.41 -15.62 -0.16
N PRO A 154 -22.03 -15.78 1.13
CA PRO A 154 -23.01 -15.87 2.21
C PRO A 154 -23.75 -14.54 2.36
N TYR A 155 -25.09 -14.56 2.32
CA TYR A 155 -25.89 -13.34 2.45
C TYR A 155 -26.16 -12.99 3.93
N GLN A 156 -26.59 -13.98 4.73
CA GLN A 156 -26.82 -13.83 6.17
C GLN A 156 -27.63 -12.57 6.57
N LEU A 157 -28.57 -12.13 5.70
CA LEU A 157 -29.39 -10.92 5.90
C LEU A 157 -28.59 -9.62 6.13
N GLN A 158 -27.34 -9.55 5.65
CA GLN A 158 -26.54 -8.33 5.77
C GLN A 158 -27.17 -7.18 4.97
N LYS A 159 -27.20 -5.97 5.56
CA LYS A 159 -27.75 -4.76 4.89
C LYS A 159 -27.08 -4.46 3.56
N SER A 160 -25.77 -4.66 3.48
CA SER A 160 -24.98 -4.44 2.28
C SER A 160 -23.92 -5.51 2.15
N LEU A 161 -23.63 -5.92 0.92
CA LEU A 161 -22.55 -6.84 0.60
C LEU A 161 -21.55 -6.18 -0.35
N GLN A 162 -20.29 -6.59 -0.22
CA GLN A 162 -19.22 -6.14 -1.09
C GLN A 162 -19.00 -7.16 -2.22
N PHE A 163 -18.89 -6.65 -3.45
CA PHE A 163 -18.60 -7.42 -4.66
C PHE A 163 -17.32 -6.89 -5.31
N SER A 164 -16.70 -7.72 -6.14
CA SER A 164 -15.47 -7.40 -6.87
C SER A 164 -15.64 -7.68 -8.37
N LEU A 165 -15.24 -6.73 -9.22
CA LEU A 165 -14.93 -6.98 -10.64
C LEU A 165 -13.43 -7.24 -10.76
N LEU A 166 -13.04 -8.39 -11.34
CA LEU A 166 -11.63 -8.75 -11.52
C LEU A 166 -11.19 -8.32 -12.92
N CYS A 167 -10.28 -7.36 -13.03
CA CYS A 167 -9.91 -6.77 -14.31
C CYS A 167 -8.75 -7.49 -14.98
N PHE A 168 -8.75 -7.60 -16.31
CA PHE A 168 -7.60 -8.16 -17.03
C PHE A 168 -6.40 -7.20 -17.02
N GLU A 169 -6.66 -5.91 -16.97
CA GLU A 169 -5.66 -4.85 -16.95
C GLU A 169 -5.91 -3.86 -15.81
N ARG A 170 -4.83 -3.30 -15.27
CA ARG A 170 -4.88 -2.41 -14.10
C ARG A 170 -5.51 -1.06 -14.44
N LYS A 171 -5.11 -0.46 -15.58
CA LYS A 171 -5.65 0.80 -16.11
C LYS A 171 -7.16 0.73 -16.36
N VAL A 172 -7.62 -0.39 -16.90
CA VAL A 172 -9.06 -0.66 -17.12
C VAL A 172 -9.83 -0.65 -15.80
N CYS A 173 -9.24 -1.19 -14.74
CA CYS A 173 -9.82 -1.20 -13.40
C CYS A 173 -9.97 0.20 -12.79
N ASP A 174 -8.98 1.06 -12.98
CA ASP A 174 -9.05 2.46 -12.53
C ASP A 174 -10.18 3.21 -13.26
N GLN A 175 -10.28 3.05 -14.58
CA GLN A 175 -11.36 3.62 -15.38
C GLN A 175 -12.74 3.09 -14.94
N LEU A 176 -12.90 1.76 -14.78
CA LEU A 176 -14.16 1.15 -14.34
C LEU A 176 -14.63 1.68 -12.99
N ALA A 177 -13.71 1.90 -12.03
CA ALA A 177 -14.07 2.46 -10.73
C ALA A 177 -14.55 3.92 -10.85
N VAL A 178 -13.93 4.72 -11.71
CA VAL A 178 -14.36 6.11 -11.98
C VAL A 178 -15.71 6.14 -12.68
N GLU A 179 -15.87 5.31 -13.70
CA GLU A 179 -17.10 5.14 -14.48
C GLU A 179 -18.27 4.69 -13.60
N MET A 180 -18.07 3.74 -12.69
CA MET A 180 -19.10 3.30 -11.75
C MET A 180 -19.55 4.45 -10.82
N ARG A 181 -18.63 5.30 -10.36
CA ARG A 181 -18.99 6.46 -9.53
C ARG A 181 -19.74 7.53 -10.31
N SER A 182 -19.34 7.78 -11.56
CA SER A 182 -19.74 8.96 -12.34
C SER A 182 -20.96 8.70 -13.22
N ASN A 183 -21.06 7.49 -13.77
CA ASN A 183 -22.12 7.04 -14.65
C ASN A 183 -22.54 5.60 -14.30
N PRO A 184 -23.22 5.39 -13.15
CA PRO A 184 -23.54 4.05 -12.65
C PRO A 184 -24.55 3.28 -13.52
N GLU A 185 -25.44 3.98 -14.23
CA GLU A 185 -26.53 3.34 -15.00
C GLU A 185 -26.00 2.41 -16.12
N GLN A 186 -24.78 2.66 -16.63
CA GLN A 186 -24.17 1.79 -17.64
C GLN A 186 -23.92 0.36 -17.12
N PHE A 187 -23.89 0.15 -15.80
CA PHE A 187 -23.71 -1.16 -15.17
C PHE A 187 -25.04 -1.91 -14.92
N GLY A 188 -26.15 -1.48 -15.55
CA GLY A 188 -27.47 -2.08 -15.41
C GLY A 188 -27.61 -3.51 -15.96
N TYR A 189 -26.59 -4.00 -16.68
CA TYR A 189 -26.51 -5.39 -17.16
C TYR A 189 -26.08 -6.38 -16.06
N PHE A 190 -25.78 -5.90 -14.84
CA PHE A 190 -25.55 -6.77 -13.70
C PHE A 190 -26.86 -7.25 -13.08
N LYS A 191 -26.87 -8.51 -12.64
CA LYS A 191 -27.98 -9.14 -11.91
C LYS A 191 -27.45 -9.87 -10.68
N LEU A 192 -28.22 -9.79 -9.60
CA LEU A 192 -28.02 -10.63 -8.43
C LEU A 192 -28.93 -11.85 -8.51
N PHE A 193 -28.38 -13.00 -8.20
CA PHE A 193 -29.10 -14.25 -8.07
C PHE A 193 -29.03 -14.72 -6.63
N PHE A 194 -30.17 -15.12 -6.08
CA PHE A 194 -30.32 -15.54 -4.70
C PHE A 194 -30.63 -17.03 -4.60
N GLY A 195 -30.04 -17.67 -3.60
CA GLY A 195 -30.13 -19.11 -3.40
C GLY A 195 -30.34 -19.48 -1.93
N LEU A 196 -30.73 -20.74 -1.73
CA LEU A 196 -30.86 -21.37 -0.40
C LEU A 196 -29.77 -22.42 -0.21
N ALA A 197 -29.37 -22.64 1.04
CA ALA A 197 -28.40 -23.67 1.42
C ALA A 197 -28.92 -25.08 1.11
N SER A 198 -30.24 -25.26 1.09
CA SER A 198 -30.90 -26.54 0.79
C SER A 198 -31.06 -26.84 -0.71
N GLN A 199 -30.53 -26.00 -1.61
CA GLN A 199 -30.57 -26.25 -3.05
C GLN A 199 -29.61 -27.38 -3.42
N VAL A 200 -30.11 -28.35 -4.18
CA VAL A 200 -29.29 -29.43 -4.73
C VAL A 200 -28.82 -29.01 -6.12
N SER A 201 -27.54 -29.24 -6.42
CA SER A 201 -27.05 -29.02 -7.78
C SER A 201 -27.59 -30.07 -8.73
N GLN A 202 -27.91 -29.66 -9.95
CA GLN A 202 -28.33 -30.53 -11.04
C GLN A 202 -27.18 -30.69 -12.05
N THR A 203 -27.30 -31.68 -12.93
CA THR A 203 -26.33 -31.91 -14.02
C THR A 203 -27.04 -31.95 -15.35
N LYS A 204 -26.50 -31.26 -16.35
CA LYS A 204 -27.00 -31.23 -17.73
C LYS A 204 -25.85 -31.47 -18.70
N ASP A 205 -26.08 -32.28 -19.71
CA ASP A 205 -25.13 -32.45 -20.81
C ASP A 205 -25.34 -31.29 -21.80
N ILE A 206 -24.29 -30.50 -22.03
CA ILE A 206 -24.28 -29.39 -23.00
C ILE A 206 -23.27 -29.68 -24.11
N THR A 207 -23.48 -29.06 -25.27
CA THR A 207 -22.55 -29.14 -26.39
C THR A 207 -21.88 -27.80 -26.59
N ILE A 208 -20.56 -27.75 -26.43
CA ILE A 208 -19.74 -26.60 -26.81
C ILE A 208 -19.63 -26.60 -28.33
N ARG A 209 -20.40 -25.72 -28.97
CA ARG A 209 -20.40 -25.54 -30.43
C ARG A 209 -19.20 -24.72 -30.85
N ILE A 210 -18.56 -25.11 -31.94
CA ILE A 210 -17.45 -24.32 -32.54
C ILE A 210 -17.92 -22.91 -32.91
N ALA A 211 -19.17 -22.77 -33.36
CA ALA A 211 -19.76 -21.49 -33.70
C ALA A 211 -19.69 -20.48 -32.53
N ASN A 212 -19.89 -20.96 -31.29
CA ASN A 212 -19.87 -20.14 -30.08
C ASN A 212 -18.44 -19.73 -29.69
N VAL A 213 -17.45 -20.56 -30.05
CA VAL A 213 -16.02 -20.26 -29.86
C VAL A 213 -15.58 -19.19 -30.87
N ILE A 214 -15.92 -19.37 -32.16
CA ILE A 214 -15.49 -18.45 -33.22
C ILE A 214 -16.23 -17.11 -33.12
N SER A 215 -17.49 -17.07 -32.67
CA SER A 215 -18.27 -15.83 -32.57
C SER A 215 -17.81 -14.88 -31.45
N GLY A 216 -16.91 -15.32 -30.55
CA GLY A 216 -16.37 -14.48 -29.49
C GLY A 216 -15.69 -13.23 -30.04
N GLN A 217 -15.95 -12.08 -29.41
CA GLN A 217 -15.44 -10.79 -29.88
C GLN A 217 -13.92 -10.79 -29.97
N MET A 218 -13.24 -11.41 -28.99
CA MET A 218 -11.79 -11.45 -29.01
C MET A 218 -11.23 -12.36 -30.11
N VAL A 219 -11.86 -13.51 -30.38
CA VAL A 219 -11.47 -14.38 -31.52
C VAL A 219 -11.63 -13.64 -32.84
N GLN A 220 -12.75 -12.93 -33.02
CA GLN A 220 -12.99 -12.13 -34.22
C GLN A 220 -11.93 -11.04 -34.41
N ASN A 221 -11.53 -10.35 -33.33
CA ASN A 221 -10.46 -9.35 -33.38
C ASN A 221 -9.12 -9.98 -33.78
N LEU A 222 -8.77 -11.14 -33.22
CA LEU A 222 -7.53 -11.86 -33.57
C LEU A 222 -7.52 -12.30 -35.04
N LEU A 223 -8.65 -12.81 -35.54
CA LEU A 223 -8.82 -13.20 -36.95
C LEU A 223 -8.81 -12.01 -37.92
N GLN A 224 -9.04 -10.79 -37.45
CA GLN A 224 -8.90 -9.59 -38.30
C GLN A 224 -7.45 -9.10 -38.37
N GLN A 225 -6.67 -9.30 -37.31
CA GLN A 225 -5.31 -8.75 -37.19
C GLN A 225 -4.20 -9.73 -37.61
N PHE A 226 -4.44 -11.04 -37.51
CA PHE A 226 -3.40 -12.06 -37.72
C PHE A 226 -3.87 -13.17 -38.66
N ASP A 227 -3.01 -13.62 -39.57
CA ASP A 227 -3.36 -14.61 -40.59
C ASP A 227 -3.28 -16.06 -40.06
N GLU A 228 -2.10 -16.47 -39.56
CA GLU A 228 -1.82 -17.88 -39.23
C GLU A 228 -1.72 -18.16 -37.72
N GLN A 229 -0.82 -17.47 -37.02
CA GLN A 229 -0.55 -17.71 -35.60
C GLN A 229 -0.47 -16.40 -34.83
N VAL A 230 -0.88 -16.44 -33.56
CA VAL A 230 -0.79 -15.31 -32.64
C VAL A 230 -0.37 -15.80 -31.26
N PHE A 231 0.36 -14.96 -30.55
CA PHE A 231 0.75 -15.18 -29.16
C PHE A 231 -0.03 -14.25 -28.26
N LEU A 232 -0.58 -14.78 -27.18
CA LEU A 232 -1.29 -14.01 -26.17
C LEU A 232 -0.49 -13.94 -24.87
N THR A 233 -0.61 -12.83 -24.17
CA THR A 233 -0.20 -12.76 -22.75
C THR A 233 -1.11 -13.65 -21.90
N ALA A 234 -0.69 -13.97 -20.67
CA ALA A 234 -1.54 -14.73 -19.75
C ALA A 234 -2.90 -14.06 -19.47
N ASN A 235 -2.94 -12.72 -19.43
CA ASN A 235 -4.17 -11.97 -19.24
C ASN A 235 -5.05 -11.99 -20.49
N ASP A 236 -4.45 -11.90 -21.68
CA ASP A 236 -5.17 -11.99 -22.95
C ASP A 236 -5.72 -13.39 -23.22
N GLU A 237 -4.97 -14.45 -22.91
CA GLU A 237 -5.48 -15.83 -22.96
C GLU A 237 -6.70 -15.98 -22.05
N LYS A 238 -6.59 -15.51 -20.80
CA LYS A 238 -7.69 -15.58 -19.84
C LYS A 238 -8.90 -14.78 -20.32
N ARG A 239 -8.67 -13.60 -20.91
CA ARG A 239 -9.72 -12.77 -21.50
C ARG A 239 -10.43 -13.47 -22.64
N LEU A 240 -9.68 -14.08 -23.56
CA LEU A 240 -10.22 -14.86 -24.68
C LEU A 240 -11.11 -16.00 -24.19
N LEU A 241 -10.61 -16.77 -23.23
CA LEU A 241 -11.30 -17.93 -22.69
C LEU A 241 -12.51 -17.54 -21.85
N THR A 242 -12.47 -16.41 -21.14
CA THR A 242 -13.61 -15.89 -20.37
C THR A 242 -14.74 -15.38 -21.28
N ASP A 243 -14.40 -14.61 -22.32
CA ASP A 243 -15.37 -14.14 -23.34
C ASP A 243 -16.07 -15.35 -23.97
N THR A 244 -15.28 -16.33 -24.42
CA THR A 244 -15.79 -17.56 -25.05
C THR A 244 -16.67 -18.37 -24.09
N THR A 245 -16.22 -18.57 -22.86
CA THR A 245 -16.99 -19.33 -21.84
C THR A 245 -18.32 -18.63 -21.55
N THR A 246 -18.31 -17.31 -21.38
CA THR A 246 -19.53 -16.53 -21.13
C THR A 246 -20.53 -16.67 -22.27
N ASN A 247 -20.07 -16.60 -23.53
CA ASN A 247 -20.92 -16.78 -24.70
C ASN A 247 -21.52 -18.20 -24.78
N ILE A 248 -20.75 -19.24 -24.44
CA ILE A 248 -21.24 -20.62 -24.37
C ILE A 248 -22.32 -20.76 -23.28
N LEU A 249 -22.11 -20.18 -22.11
CA LEU A 249 -23.06 -20.28 -21.00
C LEU A 249 -24.38 -19.57 -21.31
N ILE A 250 -24.32 -18.37 -21.89
CA ILE A 250 -25.51 -17.59 -22.30
C ILE A 250 -26.34 -18.34 -23.36
N ASP A 251 -25.71 -19.09 -24.28
CA ASP A 251 -26.41 -19.82 -25.34
C ASP A 251 -27.03 -21.16 -24.85
N THR A 252 -26.46 -21.78 -23.81
CA THR A 252 -26.78 -23.17 -23.43
C THR A 252 -27.62 -23.33 -22.16
N LEU A 253 -27.60 -22.34 -21.27
CA LEU A 253 -28.26 -22.37 -19.97
C LEU A 253 -29.34 -21.31 -19.85
N GLU A 254 -30.30 -21.54 -18.96
CA GLU A 254 -31.31 -20.53 -18.65
C GLU A 254 -30.68 -19.39 -17.84
N ASP A 255 -31.23 -18.18 -17.94
CA ASP A 255 -30.76 -17.01 -17.19
C ASP A 255 -30.63 -17.26 -15.67
N SER A 256 -31.46 -18.15 -15.12
CA SER A 256 -31.47 -18.52 -13.69
C SER A 256 -30.45 -19.59 -13.30
N ASP A 257 -29.79 -20.23 -14.26
CA ASP A 257 -28.90 -21.37 -13.99
C ASP A 257 -27.47 -20.92 -13.70
N MET A 258 -27.03 -21.12 -12.47
CA MET A 258 -25.68 -20.76 -12.03
C MET A 258 -24.76 -21.98 -12.10
N VAL A 259 -23.75 -21.92 -12.97
CA VAL A 259 -22.76 -22.99 -13.13
C VAL A 259 -21.84 -23.06 -11.93
N SER A 260 -21.50 -24.28 -11.51
CA SER A 260 -20.50 -24.49 -10.46
C SER A 260 -19.09 -24.14 -10.94
N SER A 261 -18.25 -23.60 -10.06
CA SER A 261 -16.87 -23.21 -10.41
C SER A 261 -16.03 -24.37 -10.97
N ILE A 262 -16.34 -25.62 -10.57
CA ILE A 262 -15.71 -26.82 -11.11
C ILE A 262 -16.07 -26.97 -12.60
N SER A 263 -17.37 -26.98 -12.94
CA SER A 263 -17.79 -27.16 -14.33
C SER A 263 -17.42 -25.98 -15.22
N GLU A 264 -17.36 -24.76 -14.68
CA GLU A 264 -16.81 -23.62 -15.41
C GLU A 264 -15.32 -23.82 -15.75
N SER A 265 -14.54 -24.37 -14.82
CA SER A 265 -13.13 -24.72 -15.07
C SER A 265 -12.99 -25.84 -16.11
N GLU A 266 -13.92 -26.81 -16.12
CA GLU A 266 -13.95 -27.87 -17.15
C GLU A 266 -14.30 -27.31 -18.53
N ILE A 267 -15.26 -26.39 -18.64
CA ILE A 267 -15.55 -25.65 -19.88
C ILE A 267 -14.32 -24.87 -20.33
N TYR A 268 -13.68 -24.13 -19.41
CA TYR A 268 -12.46 -23.36 -19.68
C TYR A 268 -11.35 -24.26 -20.28
N ASN A 269 -11.08 -25.41 -19.66
CA ASN A 269 -10.05 -26.34 -20.15
C ASN A 269 -10.43 -26.95 -21.51
N THR A 270 -11.71 -27.27 -21.71
CA THR A 270 -12.19 -27.82 -22.99
C THR A 270 -12.05 -26.80 -24.11
N VAL A 271 -12.41 -25.54 -23.89
CA VAL A 271 -12.23 -24.45 -24.86
C VAL A 271 -10.73 -24.23 -25.14
N LYS A 272 -9.90 -24.27 -24.10
CA LYS A 272 -8.44 -24.14 -24.25
C LYS A 272 -7.85 -25.25 -25.13
N GLU A 273 -8.29 -26.49 -24.95
CA GLU A 273 -7.90 -27.62 -25.80
C GLU A 273 -8.41 -27.46 -27.24
N MET A 274 -9.65 -27.00 -27.42
CA MET A 274 -10.22 -26.74 -28.74
C MET A 274 -9.40 -25.68 -29.50
N LEU A 275 -8.97 -24.61 -28.84
CA LEU A 275 -8.15 -23.56 -29.44
C LEU A 275 -6.66 -23.95 -29.62
N SER A 276 -6.28 -25.20 -29.28
CA SER A 276 -4.91 -25.71 -29.33
C SER A 276 -3.90 -24.77 -28.64
N VAL A 277 -4.29 -24.16 -27.53
CA VAL A 277 -3.46 -23.17 -26.84
C VAL A 277 -2.23 -23.85 -26.25
N THR A 278 -1.05 -23.49 -26.73
CA THR A 278 0.23 -24.04 -26.24
C THR A 278 1.06 -22.95 -25.58
N THR A 279 1.60 -23.25 -24.40
CA THR A 279 2.43 -22.29 -23.67
C THR A 279 3.87 -22.34 -24.18
N VAL A 280 4.41 -21.19 -24.55
CA VAL A 280 5.75 -21.01 -25.07
C VAL A 280 6.48 -19.97 -24.21
N LYS A 281 7.78 -20.20 -23.94
CA LYS A 281 8.66 -19.21 -23.33
C LYS A 281 9.61 -18.70 -24.39
N GLU A 282 9.47 -17.44 -24.78
CA GLU A 282 10.27 -16.86 -25.85
C GLU A 282 10.83 -15.48 -25.48
N LYS A 283 12.03 -15.20 -25.98
CA LYS A 283 12.74 -13.91 -25.84
C LYS A 283 13.41 -13.60 -27.19
N ASN A 284 12.62 -13.22 -28.19
CA ASN A 284 13.09 -12.82 -29.52
C ASN A 284 12.49 -11.46 -29.92
N ASN A 285 13.31 -10.57 -30.49
CA ASN A 285 12.87 -9.24 -30.94
C ASN A 285 11.90 -9.28 -32.12
N GLN A 286 11.94 -10.33 -32.95
CA GLN A 286 11.00 -10.51 -34.07
C GLN A 286 9.63 -11.05 -33.63
N MET A 287 9.54 -11.63 -32.43
CA MET A 287 8.29 -12.20 -31.90
C MET A 287 7.26 -11.12 -31.57
N TRP A 288 7.68 -9.89 -31.22
CA TRP A 288 6.77 -8.83 -30.75
C TRP A 288 5.67 -8.46 -31.75
N GLU A 289 5.92 -8.66 -33.04
CA GLU A 289 4.95 -8.46 -34.13
C GLU A 289 3.90 -9.58 -34.22
N TRP A 290 4.12 -10.71 -33.54
CA TRP A 290 3.19 -11.85 -33.48
C TRP A 290 2.48 -11.97 -32.14
N VAL A 291 2.81 -11.10 -31.17
CA VAL A 291 2.10 -11.01 -29.90
C VAL A 291 0.95 -10.01 -30.05
N PHE A 292 -0.22 -10.37 -29.56
CA PHE A 292 -1.35 -9.46 -29.50
C PHE A 292 -1.13 -8.40 -28.41
N TRP A 293 -1.32 -7.11 -28.74
CA TRP A 293 -1.26 -5.98 -27.81
C TRP A 293 -2.51 -5.12 -27.97
N ASN A 294 -3.16 -4.76 -26.85
CA ASN A 294 -4.26 -3.78 -26.89
C ASN A 294 -3.74 -2.36 -27.12
N ASP A 295 -2.61 -2.02 -26.49
CA ASP A 295 -1.92 -0.74 -26.68
C ASP A 295 -0.46 -0.99 -27.03
N ASP A 296 -0.15 -0.62 -28.25
CA ASP A 296 1.14 -0.80 -28.87
C ASP A 296 2.27 -0.04 -28.14
N ASN A 297 1.97 0.98 -27.34
CA ASN A 297 2.97 1.75 -26.58
C ASN A 297 3.44 1.02 -25.31
N TYR A 298 2.70 0.02 -24.84
CA TYR A 298 3.06 -0.71 -23.62
C TYR A 298 3.76 -2.04 -23.93
N ARG A 299 4.17 -2.22 -25.19
CA ARG A 299 4.97 -3.35 -25.65
C ARG A 299 6.34 -3.36 -24.96
N PRO A 300 6.86 -4.51 -24.50
CA PRO A 300 8.08 -4.59 -23.71
C PRO A 300 9.33 -3.99 -24.39
N ASP A 301 9.48 -4.20 -25.70
CA ASP A 301 10.59 -3.62 -26.49
C ASP A 301 10.50 -2.10 -26.57
N LYS A 302 9.31 -1.55 -26.80
CA LYS A 302 9.04 -0.11 -26.84
C LYS A 302 9.21 0.54 -25.47
N MET A 303 8.72 -0.09 -24.41
CA MET A 303 8.97 0.33 -23.03
C MET A 303 10.46 0.36 -22.72
N SER A 304 11.19 -0.72 -23.03
CA SER A 304 12.64 -0.79 -22.81
C SER A 304 13.39 0.26 -23.64
N TYR A 305 12.95 0.54 -24.87
CA TYR A 305 13.51 1.59 -25.72
C TYR A 305 13.32 2.98 -25.09
N THR A 306 12.11 3.29 -24.64
CA THR A 306 11.78 4.56 -23.99
C THR A 306 12.56 4.75 -22.68
N LEU A 307 12.68 3.70 -21.87
CA LEU A 307 13.48 3.71 -20.64
C LEU A 307 14.97 3.91 -20.92
N ASN A 308 15.55 3.20 -21.88
CA ASN A 308 16.95 3.35 -22.26
C ASN A 308 17.27 4.72 -22.86
N LYS A 309 16.36 5.27 -23.67
CA LYS A 309 16.50 6.61 -24.25
C LYS A 309 16.42 7.68 -23.16
N THR A 310 15.56 7.48 -22.17
CA THR A 310 15.47 8.32 -20.98
C THR A 310 16.74 8.24 -20.16
N PHE A 311 17.20 7.03 -19.84
CA PHE A 311 18.40 6.78 -19.03
C PHE A 311 19.63 7.50 -19.57
N LYS A 312 19.83 7.49 -20.89
CA LYS A 312 20.94 8.20 -21.55
C LYS A 312 20.90 9.73 -21.42
N LYS A 313 19.76 10.31 -21.07
CA LYS A 313 19.58 11.76 -20.89
C LYS A 313 19.68 12.20 -19.42
N LEU A 314 19.67 11.26 -18.48
CA LEU A 314 19.78 11.53 -17.06
C LEU A 314 21.24 11.76 -16.66
N ASP A 315 21.46 12.54 -15.59
CA ASP A 315 22.77 12.66 -14.95
C ASP A 315 23.15 11.38 -14.17
N ALA A 316 24.36 11.31 -13.65
CA ALA A 316 24.89 10.12 -13.00
C ALA A 316 24.11 9.72 -11.73
N GLU A 317 23.58 10.69 -10.99
CA GLU A 317 22.79 10.44 -9.78
C GLU A 317 21.41 9.90 -10.15
N ALA A 318 20.75 10.53 -11.10
CA ALA A 318 19.46 10.12 -11.64
C ALA A 318 19.52 8.75 -12.34
N GLN A 319 20.60 8.44 -13.05
CA GLN A 319 20.84 7.11 -13.63
C GLN A 319 20.94 6.04 -12.54
N ARG A 320 21.71 6.30 -11.48
CA ARG A 320 21.82 5.39 -10.34
C ARG A 320 20.45 5.14 -9.71
N ASN A 321 19.71 6.20 -9.40
CA ASN A 321 18.37 6.10 -8.82
C ASN A 321 17.41 5.31 -9.73
N MET A 322 17.44 5.55 -11.03
CA MET A 322 16.62 4.82 -12.00
C MET A 322 16.94 3.33 -12.05
N SER A 323 18.23 2.97 -12.00
CA SER A 323 18.66 1.57 -11.98
C SER A 323 18.24 0.85 -10.68
N GLU A 324 18.39 1.50 -9.53
CA GLU A 324 17.98 0.98 -8.22
C GLU A 324 16.47 0.75 -8.16
N LEU A 325 15.67 1.64 -8.76
CA LEU A 325 14.22 1.48 -8.88
C LEU A 325 13.81 0.20 -9.61
N TYR A 326 14.60 -0.33 -10.55
CA TYR A 326 14.30 -1.56 -11.28
C TYR A 326 15.00 -2.81 -10.72
N GLN A 327 16.06 -2.66 -9.94
CA GLN A 327 16.73 -3.77 -9.24
C GLN A 327 15.96 -4.22 -7.99
N ASN A 328 15.33 -3.30 -7.26
CA ASN A 328 14.53 -3.64 -6.09
C ASN A 328 13.10 -4.07 -6.48
N PHE A 329 12.79 -5.37 -6.34
CA PHE A 329 11.46 -5.94 -6.61
C PHE A 329 10.39 -5.55 -5.57
N SER A 330 10.79 -5.07 -4.38
CA SER A 330 9.88 -4.75 -3.27
C SER A 330 9.26 -3.36 -3.33
N VAL A 331 9.79 -2.43 -4.12
CA VAL A 331 9.33 -1.03 -4.19
C VAL A 331 8.25 -0.84 -5.25
N VAL A 332 7.33 -1.81 -5.40
CA VAL A 332 6.05 -1.57 -6.11
C VAL A 332 5.06 -1.03 -5.09
N GLY A 333 5.35 0.16 -4.59
CA GLY A 333 4.56 0.92 -3.63
C GLY A 333 4.52 2.40 -4.02
N SER A 334 3.70 3.20 -3.34
CA SER A 334 3.52 4.62 -3.62
C SER A 334 4.82 5.42 -3.62
N GLU A 335 5.82 4.99 -2.84
CA GLU A 335 7.14 5.62 -2.75
C GLU A 335 7.98 5.43 -4.02
N GLY A 336 8.04 4.21 -4.58
CA GLY A 336 8.78 3.95 -5.83
C GLY A 336 8.15 4.66 -7.03
N GLU A 337 6.82 4.73 -7.05
CA GLU A 337 6.08 5.48 -8.05
C GLU A 337 6.31 6.99 -7.92
N ALA A 338 6.28 7.53 -6.70
CA ALA A 338 6.59 8.94 -6.44
C ALA A 338 8.03 9.28 -6.86
N ASN A 339 9.00 8.43 -6.51
CA ASN A 339 10.41 8.61 -6.88
C ASN A 339 10.60 8.56 -8.39
N PHE A 340 9.90 7.65 -9.09
CA PHE A 340 9.92 7.62 -10.55
C PHE A 340 9.31 8.89 -11.15
N LEU A 341 8.16 9.34 -10.66
CA LEU A 341 7.51 10.56 -11.13
C LEU A 341 8.39 11.78 -10.90
N GLU A 342 9.02 11.89 -9.73
CA GLU A 342 9.97 12.95 -9.40
C GLU A 342 11.15 12.94 -10.40
N LEU A 343 11.79 11.77 -10.58
CA LEU A 343 12.88 11.58 -11.53
C LEU A 343 12.54 12.04 -12.96
N ILE A 344 11.34 11.69 -13.46
CA ILE A 344 10.92 12.03 -14.82
C ILE A 344 10.47 13.49 -14.94
N SER A 345 9.92 14.06 -13.87
CA SER A 345 9.36 15.43 -13.88
C SER A 345 10.41 16.55 -13.84
N THR A 346 11.64 16.26 -13.38
CA THR A 346 12.71 17.25 -13.22
C THR A 346 13.32 17.75 -14.54
N THR A 347 13.15 17.02 -15.64
CA THR A 347 13.80 17.34 -16.93
C THR A 347 12.80 17.35 -18.10
N ALA A 348 12.55 18.53 -18.67
CA ALA A 348 11.61 18.71 -19.79
C ALA A 348 11.97 17.85 -21.03
N SER A 349 13.26 17.60 -21.28
CA SER A 349 13.74 16.74 -22.36
C SER A 349 13.44 15.26 -22.15
N VAL A 350 13.31 14.82 -20.90
CA VAL A 350 12.91 13.47 -20.49
C VAL A 350 11.41 13.31 -20.58
N LYS A 351 10.65 14.25 -20.02
CA LYS A 351 9.17 14.28 -20.13
C LYS A 351 8.70 14.18 -21.58
N SER A 352 9.39 14.84 -22.51
CA SER A 352 9.06 14.76 -23.95
C SER A 352 9.20 13.37 -24.57
N GLU A 353 10.05 12.48 -24.05
CA GLU A 353 10.18 11.10 -24.55
C GLU A 353 8.98 10.25 -24.14
N PHE A 354 8.43 10.46 -22.94
CA PHE A 354 7.21 9.79 -22.49
C PHE A 354 5.96 10.33 -23.19
N THR A 355 5.90 11.63 -23.47
CA THR A 355 4.79 12.21 -24.25
C THR A 355 4.71 11.64 -25.66
N ARG A 356 5.87 11.37 -26.30
CA ARG A 356 5.92 10.66 -27.59
C ARG A 356 5.39 9.22 -27.52
N HIS A 357 5.28 8.66 -26.32
CA HIS A 357 4.80 7.31 -26.04
C HIS A 357 3.37 7.29 -25.47
N GLY A 358 2.61 8.38 -25.64
CA GLY A 358 1.22 8.47 -25.17
C GLY A 358 1.06 8.80 -23.69
N CYS A 359 2.15 9.04 -22.94
CA CYS A 359 2.08 9.44 -21.54
C CYS A 359 1.98 10.97 -21.42
N THR A 360 0.76 11.47 -21.21
CA THR A 360 0.46 12.91 -21.22
C THR A 360 0.18 13.49 -19.83
N SER A 361 -0.20 12.64 -18.88
CA SER A 361 -0.48 12.99 -17.49
C SER A 361 0.51 12.31 -16.52
N ASN A 362 0.55 12.77 -15.28
CA ASN A 362 1.31 12.08 -14.23
C ASN A 362 0.73 10.68 -13.94
N GLU A 363 -0.57 10.49 -14.15
CA GLU A 363 -1.21 9.19 -14.02
C GLU A 363 -0.77 8.23 -15.15
N ASP A 364 -0.61 8.72 -16.37
CA ASP A 364 -0.05 7.92 -17.46
C ASP A 364 1.40 7.49 -17.18
N LEU A 365 2.21 8.39 -16.63
CA LEU A 365 3.60 8.08 -16.23
C LEU A 365 3.66 7.05 -15.10
N ALA A 366 2.78 7.18 -14.12
CA ALA A 366 2.62 6.20 -13.05
C ALA A 366 2.21 4.83 -13.60
N ASN A 367 1.23 4.79 -14.52
CA ASN A 367 0.82 3.58 -15.22
C ASN A 367 1.97 2.95 -16.00
N PHE A 368 2.71 3.75 -16.78
CA PHE A 368 3.88 3.29 -17.51
C PHE A 368 4.91 2.65 -16.58
N TYR A 369 5.25 3.29 -15.45
CA TYR A 369 6.17 2.73 -14.47
C TYR A 369 5.68 1.38 -13.95
N ARG A 370 4.41 1.31 -13.52
CA ARG A 370 3.81 0.09 -12.99
C ARG A 370 3.84 -1.06 -14.00
N GLU A 371 3.43 -0.82 -15.23
CA GLU A 371 3.39 -1.86 -16.27
C GLU A 371 4.80 -2.25 -16.74
N SER A 372 5.71 -1.28 -16.86
CA SER A 372 7.10 -1.57 -17.23
C SER A 372 7.79 -2.47 -16.21
N LYS A 373 7.41 -2.42 -14.93
CA LYS A 373 7.95 -3.32 -13.90
C LYS A 373 7.51 -4.77 -14.11
N ASP A 374 6.40 -5.03 -14.79
CA ASP A 374 5.94 -6.38 -15.12
C ASP A 374 6.67 -6.95 -16.33
N TYR A 375 7.09 -6.09 -17.27
CA TYR A 375 7.62 -6.51 -18.57
C TYR A 375 9.10 -6.22 -18.83
N VAL A 376 9.73 -5.33 -18.07
CA VAL A 376 11.11 -4.87 -18.29
C VAL A 376 11.94 -5.07 -17.02
N GLU A 377 13.20 -5.47 -17.20
CA GLU A 377 14.18 -5.64 -16.13
C GLU A 377 15.48 -4.88 -16.44
N TRP A 378 16.24 -4.56 -15.40
CA TRP A 378 17.59 -4.01 -15.53
C TRP A 378 18.58 -5.17 -15.58
N ASP A 379 19.35 -5.30 -16.67
CA ASP A 379 20.31 -6.41 -16.85
C ASP A 379 21.71 -6.14 -16.27
N GLY A 380 21.93 -4.95 -15.70
CA GLY A 380 23.22 -4.47 -15.21
C GLY A 380 23.78 -3.31 -16.03
N ASP A 381 23.38 -3.16 -17.29
CA ASP A 381 23.84 -2.13 -18.23
C ASP A 381 22.68 -1.34 -18.85
N LYS A 382 21.57 -2.02 -19.16
CA LYS A 382 20.42 -1.42 -19.82
C LYS A 382 19.10 -2.08 -19.41
N PHE A 383 18.01 -1.41 -19.73
CA PHE A 383 16.67 -1.98 -19.62
C PHE A 383 16.43 -2.97 -20.76
N VAL A 384 16.02 -4.19 -20.42
CA VAL A 384 15.70 -5.25 -21.38
C VAL A 384 14.33 -5.87 -21.09
N PRO A 385 13.61 -6.34 -22.13
CA PRO A 385 12.40 -7.12 -21.91
C PRO A 385 12.66 -8.39 -21.10
N LYS A 386 11.77 -8.66 -20.15
CA LYS A 386 11.72 -9.92 -19.38
C LYS A 386 11.32 -11.08 -20.29
N LEU A 387 11.70 -12.29 -19.88
CA LEU A 387 11.22 -13.51 -20.52
C LEU A 387 9.71 -13.64 -20.28
N LEU A 388 8.91 -13.62 -21.34
CA LEU A 388 7.47 -13.81 -21.23
C LEU A 388 7.07 -15.27 -21.40
N THR A 389 6.05 -15.65 -20.65
CA THR A 389 5.31 -16.89 -20.88
C THR A 389 4.08 -16.53 -21.69
N LEU A 390 4.06 -16.95 -22.95
CA LEU A 390 3.02 -16.61 -23.91
C LEU A 390 2.24 -17.85 -24.30
N SER A 391 1.00 -17.63 -24.71
CA SER A 391 0.11 -18.68 -25.17
C SER A 391 -0.09 -18.57 -26.67
N LYS A 392 0.48 -19.53 -27.39
CA LYS A 392 0.38 -19.64 -28.84
C LYS A 392 -0.97 -20.21 -29.23
N ILE A 393 -1.66 -19.50 -30.13
CA ILE A 393 -2.93 -19.89 -30.71
C ILE A 393 -2.76 -20.03 -32.22
N ASN A 394 -3.28 -21.14 -32.75
CA ASN A 394 -3.29 -21.40 -34.18
C ASN A 394 -4.61 -20.93 -34.80
N LEU A 395 -4.59 -19.80 -35.50
CA LEU A 395 -5.78 -19.18 -36.07
C LEU A 395 -6.26 -19.88 -37.34
N THR A 396 -5.39 -20.64 -38.02
CA THR A 396 -5.79 -21.41 -39.22
C THR A 396 -6.92 -22.38 -38.93
N GLN A 397 -6.91 -23.01 -37.74
CA GLN A 397 -7.97 -23.92 -37.27
C GLN A 397 -9.31 -23.22 -37.03
N CYS A 398 -9.29 -21.91 -36.73
CA CYS A 398 -10.50 -21.12 -36.55
C CYS A 398 -11.08 -20.63 -37.88
N ARG A 399 -10.26 -20.52 -38.93
CA ARG A 399 -10.68 -20.10 -40.29
C ARG A 399 -11.23 -21.26 -41.10
N ASP A 400 -10.47 -22.35 -41.16
CA ASP A 400 -10.90 -23.57 -41.82
C ASP A 400 -11.83 -24.28 -40.86
N LYS A 401 -13.14 -24.29 -41.05
CA LYS A 401 -14.12 -24.92 -40.12
C LYS A 401 -13.96 -26.44 -39.94
N ASN A 402 -12.96 -27.06 -40.56
CA ASN A 402 -12.79 -28.51 -40.71
C ASN A 402 -11.96 -29.26 -39.63
N PRO A 403 -11.06 -28.66 -38.82
CA PRO A 403 -10.30 -29.37 -37.79
C PRO A 403 -10.90 -29.25 -36.38
N LEU A 404 -11.76 -28.27 -36.10
CA LEU A 404 -12.44 -28.13 -34.81
C LEU A 404 -13.70 -29.00 -34.80
N GLN A 405 -13.97 -29.70 -33.70
CA GLN A 405 -15.18 -30.52 -33.52
C GLN A 405 -15.95 -30.04 -32.29
N ASP A 406 -17.29 -30.10 -32.37
CA ASP A 406 -18.15 -29.84 -31.21
C ASP A 406 -17.81 -30.80 -30.07
N ARG A 407 -17.81 -30.30 -28.82
CA ARG A 407 -17.46 -31.08 -27.62
C ARG A 407 -18.66 -31.17 -26.69
N GLY A 408 -19.08 -32.39 -26.37
CA GLY A 408 -20.08 -32.63 -25.32
C GLY A 408 -19.42 -32.60 -23.94
N ILE A 409 -20.01 -31.86 -23.00
CA ILE A 409 -19.53 -31.76 -21.62
C ILE A 409 -20.71 -31.82 -20.65
N ARG A 410 -20.50 -32.47 -19.50
CA ARG A 410 -21.49 -32.53 -18.43
C ARG A 410 -21.26 -31.39 -17.45
N VAL A 411 -22.22 -30.49 -17.34
CA VAL A 411 -22.12 -29.30 -16.49
C VAL A 411 -23.01 -29.45 -15.27
N ARG A 412 -22.43 -29.17 -14.11
CA ARG A 412 -23.14 -29.05 -12.84
C ARG A 412 -23.55 -27.60 -12.61
N TYR A 413 -24.84 -27.38 -12.40
CA TYR A 413 -25.44 -26.07 -12.20
C TYR A 413 -26.45 -26.07 -11.03
N SER A 414 -26.87 -24.89 -10.60
CA SER A 414 -27.95 -24.70 -9.64
C SER A 414 -28.84 -23.56 -10.09
N THR A 415 -30.15 -23.79 -10.15
CA THR A 415 -31.12 -22.75 -10.50
C THR A 415 -31.32 -21.81 -9.31
N ALA A 416 -31.20 -20.50 -9.55
CA ALA A 416 -31.45 -19.48 -8.55
C ALA A 416 -32.94 -19.42 -8.17
N VAL A 417 -33.23 -19.11 -6.90
CA VAL A 417 -34.61 -18.98 -6.40
C VAL A 417 -35.24 -17.68 -6.84
N LEU A 418 -34.46 -16.61 -6.83
CA LEU A 418 -34.87 -15.27 -7.22
C LEU A 418 -33.72 -14.57 -7.92
N SER A 419 -34.05 -13.72 -8.89
CA SER A 419 -33.12 -12.76 -9.48
C SER A 419 -33.59 -11.34 -9.20
N ALA A 420 -32.65 -10.42 -9.01
CA ALA A 420 -32.91 -9.00 -8.90
C ALA A 420 -31.95 -8.23 -9.83
N PRO A 421 -32.44 -7.30 -10.66
CA PRO A 421 -31.56 -6.39 -11.38
C PRO A 421 -30.85 -5.47 -10.39
N ILE A 422 -29.67 -4.97 -10.76
CA ILE A 422 -29.06 -3.88 -10.00
C ILE A 422 -29.90 -2.62 -10.17
N ASN A 423 -30.30 -2.03 -9.05
CA ASN A 423 -31.09 -0.82 -9.02
C ASN A 423 -30.21 0.40 -8.74
N PHE A 424 -30.58 1.52 -9.36
CA PHE A 424 -29.91 2.80 -9.21
C PHE A 424 -30.86 3.78 -8.56
N VAL A 425 -30.38 4.62 -7.64
CA VAL A 425 -31.17 5.75 -7.19
C VAL A 425 -31.15 6.77 -8.31
N GLN A 426 -32.20 6.80 -9.14
CA GLN A 426 -32.48 8.03 -9.87
C GLN A 426 -32.80 9.08 -8.82
N HIS A 427 -32.14 10.24 -8.93
CA HIS A 427 -32.71 11.46 -8.42
C HIS A 427 -34.04 11.67 -9.16
N ALA A 428 -35.09 10.97 -8.74
CA ALA A 428 -36.42 11.52 -8.83
C ALA A 428 -36.28 12.88 -8.15
N ASP A 429 -36.58 13.94 -8.89
CA ASP A 429 -36.76 15.27 -8.35
C ASP A 429 -37.53 15.13 -7.04
N VAL A 430 -36.78 15.16 -5.93
CA VAL A 430 -37.33 15.16 -4.59
C VAL A 430 -38.17 16.41 -4.59
N THR A 431 -39.48 16.24 -4.52
CA THR A 431 -40.45 17.32 -4.63
C THR A 431 -40.11 18.33 -3.55
N ILE A 432 -39.40 19.38 -3.99
CA ILE A 432 -38.85 20.44 -3.16
C ILE A 432 -40.04 21.24 -2.69
N THR A 433 -40.53 20.95 -1.50
CA THR A 433 -41.18 21.96 -0.66
C THR A 433 -41.08 21.56 0.80
N ASP A 434 -41.51 20.35 1.18
CA ASP A 434 -41.58 19.99 2.59
C ASP A 434 -40.30 19.35 3.14
N GLU A 435 -39.67 18.44 2.38
CA GLU A 435 -38.39 17.87 2.77
C GLU A 435 -37.26 18.90 2.68
N TRP A 436 -37.29 19.82 1.72
CA TRP A 436 -36.30 20.89 1.63
C TRP A 436 -36.50 21.96 2.71
N HIS A 437 -37.74 22.22 3.14
CA HIS A 437 -37.98 23.08 4.30
C HIS A 437 -37.49 22.42 5.58
N ASN A 438 -37.78 21.13 5.78
CA ASN A 438 -37.25 20.37 6.90
C ASN A 438 -35.72 20.23 6.84
N LEU A 439 -35.13 19.97 5.67
CA LEU A 439 -33.67 19.97 5.49
C LEU A 439 -33.09 21.36 5.72
N ARG A 440 -33.76 22.45 5.34
CA ARG A 440 -33.31 23.80 5.70
C ARG A 440 -33.36 24.05 7.20
N LEU A 441 -34.39 23.59 7.89
CA LEU A 441 -34.50 23.68 9.34
C LEU A 441 -33.47 22.80 10.04
N LEU A 442 -33.22 21.60 9.51
CA LEU A 442 -32.28 20.63 10.06
C LEU A 442 -30.84 21.06 9.76
N VAL A 443 -30.56 21.59 8.57
CA VAL A 443 -29.29 22.24 8.22
C VAL A 443 -29.11 23.50 9.05
N ALA A 444 -30.14 24.31 9.29
CA ALA A 444 -30.04 25.48 10.17
C ALA A 444 -29.77 25.06 11.62
N ASN A 445 -30.42 24.00 12.12
CA ASN A 445 -30.19 23.48 13.46
C ASN A 445 -28.80 22.83 13.58
N VAL A 446 -28.38 22.03 12.61
CA VAL A 446 -27.02 21.46 12.53
C VAL A 446 -25.99 22.56 12.36
N THR A 447 -26.26 23.61 11.60
CA THR A 447 -25.35 24.76 11.46
C THR A 447 -25.27 25.53 12.77
N ARG A 448 -26.37 25.66 13.51
CA ARG A 448 -26.39 26.26 14.85
C ARG A 448 -25.62 25.42 15.85
N GLU A 449 -25.89 24.12 15.93
CA GLU A 449 -25.17 23.17 16.79
C GLU A 449 -23.70 23.07 16.40
N LEU A 450 -23.36 23.11 15.11
CA LEU A 450 -21.99 23.14 14.62
C LEU A 450 -21.32 24.47 14.97
N ASN A 451 -22.02 25.59 14.91
CA ASN A 451 -21.48 26.89 15.32
C ASN A 451 -21.32 26.99 16.84
N GLU A 452 -22.23 26.42 17.62
CA GLU A 452 -22.13 26.29 19.08
C GLU A 452 -20.99 25.34 19.47
N THR A 453 -20.87 24.20 18.79
CA THR A 453 -19.78 23.25 18.97
C THR A 453 -18.46 23.87 18.52
N ARG A 454 -18.43 24.61 17.42
CA ARG A 454 -17.27 25.36 16.97
C ARG A 454 -16.93 26.45 17.97
N ALA A 455 -17.90 27.17 18.52
CA ALA A 455 -17.65 28.19 19.53
C ALA A 455 -17.11 27.56 20.82
N ASN A 456 -17.67 26.43 21.26
CA ASN A 456 -17.19 25.67 22.40
C ASN A 456 -15.79 25.11 22.14
N LEU A 457 -15.55 24.47 21.00
CA LEU A 457 -14.25 23.92 20.62
C LEU A 457 -13.22 25.02 20.39
N THR A 458 -13.62 26.17 19.84
CA THR A 458 -12.73 27.34 19.68
C THR A 458 -12.45 27.97 21.05
N SER A 459 -13.42 27.99 21.96
CA SER A 459 -13.22 28.46 23.34
C SER A 459 -12.37 27.49 24.16
N GLU A 460 -12.51 26.19 23.95
CA GLU A 460 -11.73 25.15 24.61
C GLU A 460 -10.32 25.08 24.02
N LEU A 461 -10.19 25.25 22.70
CA LEU A 461 -8.91 25.40 22.03
C LEU A 461 -8.25 26.72 22.47
N GLN A 462 -8.95 27.84 22.51
CA GLN A 462 -8.43 29.10 23.06
C GLN A 462 -8.10 28.97 24.55
N ALA A 463 -8.85 28.20 25.34
CA ALA A 463 -8.54 27.93 26.75
C ALA A 463 -7.32 27.00 26.90
N ARG A 464 -7.10 26.07 25.96
CA ARG A 464 -5.90 25.20 25.93
C ARG A 464 -4.68 25.97 25.42
N THR A 465 -4.84 26.78 24.39
CA THR A 465 -3.79 27.62 23.80
C THR A 465 -3.43 28.79 24.70
N SER A 466 -4.37 29.40 25.44
CA SER A 466 -4.08 30.43 26.46
C SER A 466 -3.44 29.86 27.74
N ARG A 467 -3.41 28.54 27.90
CA ARG A 467 -2.64 27.85 28.96
C ARG A 467 -1.22 27.47 28.53
N MET A 468 -0.90 27.57 27.24
CA MET A 468 0.45 27.34 26.74
C MET A 468 1.21 28.65 26.84
N GLU A 469 2.18 28.71 27.75
CA GLU A 469 3.12 29.81 27.81
C GLU A 469 4.26 29.53 26.81
N THR A 470 4.65 30.52 26.02
CA THR A 470 5.88 30.43 25.23
C THR A 470 7.07 30.56 26.17
N ILE A 471 7.80 29.46 26.32
CA ILE A 471 9.11 29.50 26.96
C ILE A 471 10.12 29.68 25.83
N ASP A 472 10.64 30.89 25.65
CA ASP A 472 11.68 31.23 24.65
C ASP A 472 13.08 30.70 25.05
N LYS A 473 13.13 29.61 25.82
CA LYS A 473 14.35 28.96 26.30
C LYS A 473 14.17 27.45 26.33
N ILE A 474 15.28 26.72 26.33
CA ILE A 474 15.25 25.26 26.50
C ILE A 474 14.65 24.94 27.89
N PRO A 475 13.70 23.99 27.98
CA PRO A 475 13.10 23.62 29.26
C PRO A 475 14.16 23.15 30.27
N THR A 476 14.11 23.71 31.49
CA THR A 476 15.04 23.36 32.59
C THR A 476 14.40 22.44 33.62
N SER A 477 13.09 22.17 33.50
CA SER A 477 12.33 21.38 34.46
C SER A 477 11.06 20.77 33.86
N CYS A 478 10.47 19.82 34.58
CA CYS A 478 9.12 19.31 34.31
C CYS A 478 8.05 20.41 34.41
N ALA A 479 8.28 21.45 35.21
CA ALA A 479 7.38 22.60 35.29
C ALA A 479 7.39 23.40 33.98
N ASP A 480 8.58 23.63 33.41
CA ASP A 480 8.73 24.26 32.09
C ASP A 480 8.07 23.40 31.00
N LEU A 481 8.30 22.09 31.02
CA LEU A 481 7.66 21.16 30.08
C LEU A 481 6.13 21.20 30.19
N ARG A 482 5.58 21.29 31.42
CA ARG A 482 4.13 21.43 31.63
C ARG A 482 3.59 22.73 31.02
N ARG A 483 4.30 23.84 31.19
CA ARG A 483 3.91 25.18 30.68
C ARG A 483 3.87 25.23 29.15
N ILE A 484 4.75 24.50 28.47
CA ILE A 484 4.74 24.38 27.00
C ILE A 484 3.82 23.27 26.47
N GLY A 485 3.00 22.66 27.35
CA GLY A 485 1.92 21.75 26.96
C GLY A 485 2.18 20.26 27.15
N HIS A 486 3.29 19.84 27.78
CA HIS A 486 3.48 18.44 28.12
C HIS A 486 2.56 18.01 29.28
N ILE A 487 1.71 17.01 29.03
CA ILE A 487 0.71 16.49 29.99
C ILE A 487 0.81 14.99 30.25
N LYS A 488 1.69 14.26 29.54
CA LYS A 488 1.84 12.80 29.65
C LYS A 488 3.13 12.46 30.38
N SER A 489 3.01 11.74 31.49
CA SER A 489 4.16 11.39 32.34
C SER A 489 5.18 10.54 31.56
N GLY A 490 6.47 10.74 31.80
CA GLY A 490 7.53 10.10 31.03
C GLY A 490 8.93 10.61 31.34
N LEU A 491 9.92 10.11 30.61
CA LEU A 491 11.30 10.60 30.64
C LEU A 491 11.47 11.74 29.64
N PHE A 492 12.11 12.82 30.06
CA PHE A 492 12.35 14.01 29.26
C PHE A 492 13.78 14.50 29.44
N LEU A 493 14.32 15.13 28.40
CA LEU A 493 15.58 15.85 28.45
C LEU A 493 15.29 17.30 28.84
N VAL A 494 16.04 17.80 29.82
CA VAL A 494 15.99 19.20 30.26
C VAL A 494 17.39 19.76 30.32
N MET A 495 17.51 21.07 30.18
CA MET A 495 18.77 21.77 30.36
C MET A 495 19.07 21.90 31.86
N GLY A 496 20.12 21.24 32.34
CA GLY A 496 20.71 21.46 33.66
C GLY A 496 21.57 22.74 33.69
N ASN A 497 22.42 22.89 34.71
CA ASN A 497 23.27 24.08 34.85
C ASN A 497 24.27 24.22 33.69
N GLU A 498 24.93 23.12 33.33
CA GLU A 498 25.98 23.07 32.29
C GLU A 498 25.69 22.04 31.21
N MET A 499 25.01 20.95 31.57
CA MET A 499 24.80 19.76 30.74
C MET A 499 23.32 19.41 30.62
N VAL A 500 22.99 18.63 29.59
CA VAL A 500 21.64 18.08 29.42
C VAL A 500 21.41 16.96 30.43
N GLU A 501 20.28 17.01 31.12
CA GLU A 501 19.86 16.05 32.14
C GLU A 501 18.63 15.28 31.68
N THR A 502 18.56 14.00 32.06
CA THR A 502 17.34 13.21 31.95
C THR A 502 16.56 13.29 33.25
N VAL A 503 15.29 13.69 33.16
CA VAL A 503 14.34 13.74 34.27
C VAL A 503 13.10 12.92 33.96
N TYR A 504 12.52 12.28 34.97
CA TYR A 504 11.18 11.72 34.88
C TYR A 504 10.16 12.74 35.39
N CYS A 505 9.24 13.13 34.51
CA CYS A 505 8.14 14.03 34.83
C CYS A 505 6.87 13.23 35.07
N ASN A 506 6.29 13.37 36.26
CA ASN A 506 5.00 12.79 36.60
C ASN A 506 3.91 13.88 36.59
N PHE A 507 3.32 14.13 35.43
CA PHE A 507 2.32 15.19 35.28
C PHE A 507 0.99 14.93 36.01
N THR A 508 0.80 13.74 36.60
CA THR A 508 -0.37 13.44 37.45
C THR A 508 -0.27 14.06 38.85
N LYS A 509 0.94 14.46 39.27
CA LYS A 509 1.18 15.11 40.56
C LYS A 509 1.20 16.64 40.45
N PRO A 510 0.82 17.38 41.50
CA PRO A 510 1.14 18.80 41.60
C PRO A 510 2.67 19.00 41.59
N ASP A 511 3.15 20.23 41.42
CA ASP A 511 4.59 20.57 41.34
C ASP A 511 5.29 20.40 42.71
N ASP A 512 5.37 19.15 43.18
CA ASP A 512 5.81 18.77 44.52
C ASP A 512 6.66 17.48 44.51
N SER A 513 6.79 16.84 45.68
CA SER A 513 7.54 15.60 45.84
C SER A 513 7.10 14.49 44.87
N GLY A 514 7.99 14.19 43.93
CA GLY A 514 7.77 13.17 42.91
C GLY A 514 7.11 13.68 41.63
N PHE A 515 6.95 15.00 41.47
CA PHE A 515 6.63 15.62 40.18
C PHE A 515 7.79 15.51 39.19
N GLN A 516 8.98 15.85 39.64
CA GLN A 516 10.23 15.69 38.90
C GLN A 516 11.14 14.74 39.68
N LYS A 517 11.69 13.75 38.99
CA LYS A 517 12.73 12.88 39.51
C LYS A 517 13.93 12.91 38.58
N TRP A 518 15.08 13.36 39.08
CA TRP A 518 16.33 13.30 38.33
C TRP A 518 16.74 11.85 38.10
N ILE A 519 17.17 11.53 36.89
CA ILE A 519 17.54 10.18 36.47
C ILE A 519 19.04 10.08 36.21
N GLY A 520 19.62 11.08 35.55
CA GLY A 520 21.04 11.09 35.22
C GLY A 520 21.42 12.17 34.22
N TYR A 521 22.70 12.26 33.91
CA TYR A 521 23.22 13.10 32.83
C TYR A 521 23.03 12.42 31.46
N THR A 522 23.03 13.23 30.40
CA THR A 522 23.04 12.75 29.02
C THR A 522 24.14 13.48 28.25
N ASP A 523 25.13 12.72 27.78
CA ASP A 523 26.30 13.26 27.10
C ASP A 523 25.96 13.69 25.67
N VAL A 524 25.34 14.87 25.54
CA VAL A 524 25.09 15.50 24.24
C VAL A 524 26.37 16.17 23.76
N LYS A 525 26.78 15.88 22.52
CA LYS A 525 27.93 16.51 21.85
C LYS A 525 27.42 17.11 20.54
N SER A 526 27.62 18.40 20.32
CA SER A 526 27.15 19.10 19.11
C SER A 526 27.96 18.69 17.87
N ALA A 527 29.20 18.24 18.08
CA ALA A 527 30.11 17.77 17.05
C ALA A 527 31.08 16.72 17.63
N PRO A 528 31.44 15.68 16.87
CA PRO A 528 32.47 14.72 17.25
C PRO A 528 33.85 15.41 17.30
N CYS A 529 34.67 15.04 18.27
CA CYS A 529 36.03 15.56 18.42
C CYS A 529 36.91 14.49 19.06
N TYR A 530 37.68 13.80 18.23
CA TYR A 530 38.64 12.79 18.67
C TYR A 530 39.73 12.56 17.63
N PHE A 531 40.96 12.37 18.11
CA PHE A 531 42.12 12.18 17.25
C PHE A 531 43.06 11.10 17.79
N TYR A 532 43.82 10.53 16.88
CA TYR A 532 44.93 9.62 17.14
C TYR A 532 45.99 9.83 16.07
N VAL A 533 47.15 10.32 16.50
CA VAL A 533 48.29 10.64 15.65
C VAL A 533 49.57 9.95 16.14
N GLN A 534 50.50 9.71 15.23
CA GLN A 534 51.75 9.00 15.50
C GLN A 534 52.93 9.71 14.86
N ARG A 535 54.13 9.40 15.36
CA ARG A 535 55.39 9.74 14.69
C ARG A 535 56.04 8.52 14.05
N ASN A 536 56.44 8.64 12.78
CA ASN A 536 57.31 7.67 12.12
C ASN A 536 58.78 8.04 12.25
N TYR A 537 59.11 9.31 12.46
CA TYR A 537 60.50 9.80 12.53
C TYR A 537 60.89 10.27 13.93
N GLY A 538 62.18 10.17 14.25
CA GLY A 538 62.74 10.69 15.50
C GLY A 538 62.53 12.20 15.66
N PHE A 539 62.55 12.71 16.88
CA PHE A 539 62.44 14.14 17.19
C PHE A 539 63.29 14.54 18.39
N ASP A 540 64.07 15.59 18.24
CA ASP A 540 65.09 16.02 19.19
C ASP A 540 65.10 17.56 19.40
N GLN A 541 64.09 18.27 18.89
CA GLN A 541 64.01 19.71 19.09
C GLN A 541 63.36 20.02 20.44
N THR A 542 64.10 20.70 21.31
CA THR A 542 63.59 21.25 22.57
C THR A 542 62.81 22.53 22.32
N GLU A 543 61.89 22.85 23.23
CA GLU A 543 61.11 24.10 23.23
C GLU A 543 60.14 24.29 22.05
N THR A 544 60.03 23.31 21.15
CA THR A 544 59.11 23.33 20.01
C THR A 544 57.97 22.30 20.20
N PRO A 545 56.72 22.64 19.85
CA PRO A 545 55.64 21.65 19.77
C PRO A 545 56.02 20.46 18.88
N ILE A 546 55.77 19.25 19.35
CA ILE A 546 56.10 18.01 18.66
C ILE A 546 55.10 17.79 17.52
N PRO A 547 55.52 17.84 16.23
CA PRO A 547 54.60 17.56 15.12
C PRO A 547 54.33 16.05 14.99
N PHE A 548 53.35 15.68 14.19
CA PHE A 548 53.02 14.28 13.90
C PHE A 548 52.93 14.06 12.39
N ASP A 549 53.57 13.01 11.90
CA ASP A 549 53.67 12.72 10.47
C ASP A 549 52.70 11.64 9.99
N ARG A 550 51.94 11.02 10.91
CA ARG A 550 50.92 10.03 10.60
C ARG A 550 49.60 10.32 11.30
N GLU A 551 48.56 10.52 10.50
CA GLU A 551 47.18 10.55 10.95
C GLU A 551 46.62 9.12 10.97
N VAL A 552 46.20 8.64 12.15
CA VAL A 552 45.41 7.39 12.25
C VAL A 552 43.92 7.72 12.28
N LEU A 553 43.54 8.80 12.98
CA LEU A 553 42.17 9.30 13.10
C LEU A 553 42.20 10.79 13.47
N ASN A 554 41.35 11.62 12.89
CA ASN A 554 41.26 13.04 13.24
C ASN A 554 39.86 13.62 12.96
N VAL A 555 38.85 13.10 13.64
CA VAL A 555 37.46 13.50 13.43
C VAL A 555 37.17 14.78 14.18
N GLY A 556 36.62 15.77 13.47
CA GLY A 556 36.42 17.13 13.95
C GLY A 556 37.58 18.08 13.60
N GLY A 557 38.68 17.57 13.02
CA GLY A 557 39.79 18.38 12.52
C GLY A 557 40.51 19.22 13.58
N ALA A 558 40.37 18.84 14.86
CA ALA A 558 40.89 19.62 15.98
C ALA A 558 42.41 19.45 16.17
N MET A 559 43.01 18.37 15.66
CA MET A 559 44.45 18.14 15.73
C MET A 559 45.13 18.60 14.44
N ASN A 560 46.05 19.56 14.53
CA ASN A 560 46.89 19.98 13.41
C ASN A 560 48.23 19.23 13.46
N LEU A 561 48.43 18.30 12.53
CA LEU A 561 49.60 17.42 12.49
C LEU A 561 50.92 18.17 12.30
N THR A 562 50.95 19.18 11.43
CA THR A 562 52.18 19.92 11.10
C THR A 562 52.65 20.77 12.27
N SER A 563 51.73 21.37 13.03
CA SER A 563 52.06 22.15 14.22
C SER A 563 52.17 21.29 15.49
N GLY A 564 51.55 20.10 15.53
CA GLY A 564 51.45 19.30 16.74
C GLY A 564 50.44 19.81 17.76
N ILE A 565 49.59 20.76 17.38
CA ILE A 565 48.68 21.47 18.29
C ILE A 565 47.26 20.98 18.07
N PHE A 566 46.61 20.59 19.17
CA PHE A 566 45.18 20.37 19.27
C PHE A 566 44.49 21.68 19.70
N THR A 567 43.42 22.08 19.01
CA THR A 567 42.62 23.25 19.37
C THR A 567 41.20 22.83 19.72
N ALA A 568 40.74 23.13 20.93
CA ALA A 568 39.40 22.79 21.39
C ALA A 568 38.33 23.60 20.63
N ALA A 569 37.46 22.93 19.87
CA ALA A 569 36.39 23.61 19.13
C ALA A 569 35.21 24.08 20.01
N ARG A 570 35.03 23.47 21.18
CA ARG A 570 33.92 23.69 22.13
C ARG A 570 34.42 23.62 23.55
N THR A 571 33.74 24.30 24.48
CA THR A 571 34.03 24.19 25.91
C THR A 571 33.58 22.82 26.43
N GLY A 572 34.41 22.18 27.24
CA GLY A 572 34.06 20.91 27.87
C GLY A 572 35.26 20.14 28.44
N LYS A 573 35.03 18.87 28.77
CA LYS A 573 36.06 17.97 29.30
C LYS A 573 36.64 17.12 28.19
N TYR A 574 37.97 17.08 28.12
CA TYR A 574 38.73 16.37 27.12
C TYR A 574 39.70 15.40 27.79
N PHE A 575 39.80 14.20 27.25
CA PHE A 575 40.82 13.24 27.62
C PHE A 575 41.98 13.31 26.63
N PHE A 576 43.21 13.25 27.14
CA PHE A 576 44.43 13.14 26.36
C PHE A 576 45.29 12.01 26.90
N SER A 577 45.92 11.26 26.00
CA SER A 577 46.91 10.24 26.31
C SER A 577 48.08 10.36 25.34
N PHE A 578 49.28 10.39 25.91
CA PHE A 578 50.52 10.37 25.16
C PHE A 578 51.43 9.28 25.69
N THR A 579 51.96 8.48 24.78
CA THR A 579 52.93 7.41 25.07
C THR A 579 54.07 7.54 24.09
N GLY A 580 55.30 7.39 24.56
CA GLY A 580 56.47 7.45 23.70
C GLY A 580 57.64 6.65 24.24
N LEU A 581 58.65 6.52 23.39
CA LEU A 581 59.89 5.80 23.65
C LEU A 581 61.07 6.76 23.48
N ALA A 582 61.77 7.08 24.56
CA ALA A 582 62.98 7.87 24.52
C ALA A 582 64.18 6.97 24.19
N PHE A 583 64.95 7.34 23.16
CA PHE A 583 66.24 6.72 22.90
C PHE A 583 67.31 7.37 23.78
N LEU A 584 68.10 6.56 24.48
CA LEU A 584 69.21 7.02 25.30
C LEU A 584 70.55 6.54 24.70
N PRO A 585 71.52 7.43 24.44
CA PRO A 585 72.78 7.06 23.84
C PRO A 585 73.63 6.24 24.82
N GLY A 586 74.28 5.19 24.30
CA GLY A 586 75.22 4.37 25.05
C GLY A 586 76.51 5.11 25.42
N HIS A 587 77.28 4.51 26.33
CA HIS A 587 78.56 5.00 26.85
C HIS A 587 78.49 6.39 27.52
N SER A 588 77.41 6.68 28.25
CA SER A 588 77.30 7.90 29.08
C SER A 588 77.61 7.59 30.55
N SER A 589 78.66 8.21 31.08
CA SER A 589 79.01 8.19 32.52
C SER A 589 78.20 9.18 33.37
N SER A 590 77.27 9.91 32.74
CA SER A 590 76.37 10.88 33.38
C SER A 590 74.91 10.48 33.18
N ARG A 591 74.03 10.92 34.08
CA ARG A 591 72.58 10.72 34.00
C ARG A 591 72.06 11.21 32.64
N ALA A 592 71.57 10.29 31.81
CA ALA A 592 70.81 10.67 30.62
C ALA A 592 69.36 10.84 31.02
N TYR A 593 68.71 11.91 30.57
CA TYR A 593 67.30 12.12 30.83
C TYR A 593 66.56 12.63 29.59
N PHE A 594 65.25 12.37 29.57
CA PHE A 594 64.30 12.87 28.60
C PHE A 594 63.06 13.38 29.32
N ASN A 595 62.66 14.62 29.02
CA ASN A 595 61.52 15.28 29.66
C ASN A 595 60.59 15.84 28.59
N VAL A 596 59.36 15.35 28.57
CA VAL A 596 58.27 15.83 27.72
C VAL A 596 57.14 16.36 28.56
N VAL A 597 56.55 17.46 28.12
CA VAL A 597 55.52 18.18 28.85
C VAL A 597 54.29 18.33 27.98
N LEU A 598 53.11 18.10 28.58
CA LEU A 598 51.82 18.45 28.01
C LEU A 598 51.51 19.89 28.40
N TYR A 599 51.42 20.77 27.40
CA TYR A 599 51.12 22.17 27.58
C TYR A 599 49.64 22.44 27.31
N LYS A 600 49.09 23.39 28.08
CA LYS A 600 47.82 24.05 27.84
C LYS A 600 48.06 25.53 27.65
N GLU A 601 47.50 26.10 26.59
CA GLU A 601 47.44 27.55 26.40
C GLU A 601 45.99 28.00 26.32
N SER A 602 45.63 28.94 27.19
CA SER A 602 44.32 29.57 27.25
C SER A 602 44.52 31.08 27.36
N ASP A 603 43.89 31.86 26.48
CA ASP A 603 44.02 33.33 26.43
C ASP A 603 45.47 33.84 26.55
N LEU A 604 46.40 33.17 25.84
CA LEU A 604 47.85 33.47 25.81
C LEU A 604 48.61 33.16 27.12
N ILE A 605 47.99 32.50 28.08
CA ILE A 605 48.65 31.96 29.27
C ILE A 605 49.06 30.52 28.97
N LYS A 606 50.37 30.26 28.90
CA LYS A 606 50.96 28.93 28.72
C LYS A 606 51.24 28.29 30.08
N ASP A 607 50.59 27.16 30.34
CA ASP A 607 50.78 26.34 31.55
C ASP A 607 51.15 24.89 31.17
N TYR A 608 51.85 24.18 32.06
CA TYR A 608 52.14 22.77 31.90
C TYR A 608 51.25 21.91 32.80
N VAL A 609 50.49 21.01 32.19
CA VAL A 609 49.43 20.25 32.88
C VAL A 609 49.79 18.77 33.07
N GLY A 610 50.95 18.35 32.58
CA GLY A 610 51.47 17.00 32.78
C GLY A 610 52.92 16.88 32.31
N ARG A 611 53.66 15.92 32.87
CA ARG A 611 55.06 15.67 32.53
C ARG A 611 55.34 14.17 32.45
N GLY A 612 55.96 13.76 31.35
CA GLY A 612 56.63 12.47 31.22
C GLY A 612 58.14 12.66 31.43
N TYR A 613 58.74 11.77 32.22
CA TYR A 613 60.16 11.83 32.53
C TYR A 613 60.75 10.43 32.46
N SER A 614 61.87 10.29 31.74
CA SER A 614 62.65 9.07 31.66
C SER A 614 64.10 9.41 31.94
N ASP A 615 64.79 8.59 32.72
CA ASP A 615 66.21 8.74 32.97
C ASP A 615 66.89 7.40 33.25
N GLU A 616 68.19 7.36 32.96
CA GLU A 616 69.04 6.22 33.26
C GLU A 616 70.44 6.71 33.63
N ASN A 617 71.09 6.02 34.57
CA ASN A 617 72.45 6.29 34.99
C ASN A 617 73.42 5.23 34.42
N ASN A 618 74.66 5.63 34.13
CA ASN A 618 75.73 4.71 33.73
C ASN A 618 75.33 3.79 32.56
N ILE A 619 74.92 4.40 31.44
CA ILE A 619 74.45 3.69 30.26
C ILE A 619 75.65 3.04 29.55
N GLU A 620 75.84 1.73 29.70
CA GLU A 620 76.91 0.98 29.02
C GLU A 620 76.59 0.77 27.53
N ASP A 621 75.36 0.37 27.19
CA ASP A 621 74.85 0.13 25.84
C ASP A 621 73.66 1.04 25.49
N ARG A 622 73.31 1.19 24.20
CA ARG A 622 72.14 1.99 23.78
C ARG A 622 70.86 1.48 24.46
N GLY A 623 70.11 2.40 25.09
CA GLY A 623 68.90 2.09 25.84
C GLY A 623 67.64 2.73 25.25
N TYR A 624 66.48 2.18 25.60
CA TYR A 624 65.18 2.77 25.29
C TYR A 624 64.31 2.79 26.54
N GLU A 625 63.76 3.95 26.84
CA GLU A 625 62.88 4.14 28.00
C GLU A 625 61.48 4.54 27.56
N THR A 626 60.46 3.86 28.09
CA THR A 626 59.07 4.20 27.83
C THR A 626 58.60 5.26 28.82
N PHE A 627 57.78 6.19 28.35
CA PHE A 627 57.02 7.08 29.22
C PHE A 627 55.58 7.17 28.72
N SER A 628 54.68 7.48 29.65
CA SER A 628 53.29 7.77 29.35
C SER A 628 52.78 8.90 30.22
N LEU A 629 51.84 9.67 29.69
CA LEU A 629 51.08 10.67 30.42
C LEU A 629 49.63 10.63 29.95
N GLN A 630 48.72 10.81 30.89
CA GLN A 630 47.27 10.86 30.64
C GLN A 630 46.71 12.01 31.47
N SER A 631 45.76 12.75 30.88
CA SER A 631 45.12 13.85 31.60
C SER A 631 43.69 14.06 31.10
N ILE A 632 42.80 14.41 32.04
CA ILE A 632 41.47 14.92 31.75
C ILE A 632 41.51 16.42 32.06
N LEU A 633 41.23 17.24 31.05
CA LEU A 633 41.32 18.69 31.14
C LEU A 633 39.96 19.29 30.81
N HIS A 634 39.57 20.30 31.60
CA HIS A 634 38.55 21.24 31.21
C HIS A 634 39.18 22.28 30.27
N LEU A 635 38.64 22.40 29.06
CA LEU A 635 39.12 23.31 28.03
C LEU A 635 37.99 24.25 27.62
N GLN A 636 38.32 25.52 27.43
CA GLN A 636 37.46 26.49 26.76
C GLN A 636 37.62 26.39 25.25
N ALA A 637 36.62 26.88 24.51
CA ALA A 637 36.74 26.99 23.06
C ALA A 637 37.98 27.83 22.70
N ARG A 638 38.80 27.30 21.78
CA ARG A 638 40.10 27.83 21.30
C ARG A 638 41.31 27.59 22.21
N ASP A 639 41.14 26.89 23.34
CA ASP A 639 42.31 26.43 24.10
C ASP A 639 43.17 25.49 23.25
N ASN A 640 44.49 25.67 23.33
CA ASN A 640 45.47 24.87 22.63
C ASN A 640 46.13 23.86 23.56
N ILE A 641 46.33 22.64 23.06
CA ILE A 641 47.03 21.55 23.75
C ILE A 641 48.11 20.98 22.84
N TRP A 642 49.32 20.85 23.35
CA TRP A 642 50.41 20.21 22.60
C TRP A 642 51.43 19.57 23.54
N LEU A 643 52.31 18.76 22.95
CA LEU A 643 53.44 18.15 23.62
C LEU A 643 54.73 18.84 23.19
N GLN A 644 55.65 19.03 24.12
CA GLN A 644 56.92 19.69 23.84
C GLN A 644 58.02 19.04 24.68
N ILE A 645 59.20 18.82 24.08
CA ILE A 645 60.38 18.40 24.82
C ILE A 645 60.87 19.59 25.64
N ASN A 646 60.82 19.46 26.96
CA ASN A 646 61.20 20.53 27.88
C ASN A 646 62.70 20.46 28.26
N GLY A 647 63.31 19.29 28.17
CA GLY A 647 64.73 19.12 28.43
C GLY A 647 65.16 17.70 28.16
N MET A 648 66.40 17.53 27.72
CA MET A 648 66.99 16.21 27.47
C MET A 648 68.53 16.30 27.50
N SER A 649 69.19 15.17 27.74
CA SER A 649 70.64 15.06 27.62
C SER A 649 71.09 15.01 26.14
N HIS A 650 72.37 15.30 25.89
CA HIS A 650 72.94 15.24 24.54
C HIS A 650 72.80 13.84 23.93
N GLY A 651 72.36 13.75 22.67
CA GLY A 651 72.18 12.48 21.94
C GLY A 651 70.90 11.70 22.28
N VAL A 652 70.09 12.21 23.21
CA VAL A 652 68.76 11.67 23.52
C VAL A 652 67.75 12.21 22.52
N TYR A 653 66.80 11.39 22.06
CA TYR A 653 65.70 11.84 21.21
C TYR A 653 64.43 10.99 21.40
N LEU A 654 63.29 11.54 20.99
CA LEU A 654 62.01 10.85 20.94
C LEU A 654 61.95 9.91 19.74
N SER A 655 61.74 8.61 19.96
CA SER A 655 61.76 7.61 18.89
C SER A 655 60.53 7.68 18.00
N GLY A 656 60.75 7.49 16.69
CA GLY A 656 59.70 7.33 15.67
C GLY A 656 59.19 5.89 15.58
N GLY A 657 58.94 5.40 14.37
CA GLY A 657 58.61 3.98 14.12
C GLY A 657 57.27 3.51 14.70
N ALA A 658 56.31 4.42 14.91
CA ALA A 658 55.04 4.14 15.58
C ALA A 658 55.19 3.65 17.03
N TYR A 659 56.24 4.09 17.75
CA TYR A 659 56.35 3.95 19.21
C TYR A 659 55.81 5.18 19.96
N THR A 660 55.67 6.30 19.25
CA THR A 660 55.21 7.59 19.80
C THR A 660 53.80 7.88 19.31
N HIS A 661 52.86 7.98 20.26
CA HIS A 661 51.42 8.05 20.04
C HIS A 661 50.81 9.16 20.86
N PHE A 662 50.03 10.03 20.22
CA PHE A 662 49.20 11.02 20.91
C PHE A 662 47.75 10.85 20.48
N ASN A 663 46.86 10.72 21.45
CA ASN A 663 45.43 10.59 21.21
C ASN A 663 44.63 11.39 22.23
N GLY A 664 43.41 11.73 21.86
CA GLY A 664 42.49 12.41 22.75
C GLY A 664 41.09 12.52 22.18
N TRP A 665 40.11 12.75 23.05
CA TRP A 665 38.71 12.90 22.67
C TRP A 665 37.94 13.76 23.68
N LYS A 666 36.85 14.38 23.20
CA LYS A 666 35.89 15.08 24.04
C LYS A 666 35.03 14.08 24.81
N LEU A 667 35.07 14.15 26.14
CA LEU A 667 34.24 13.33 27.03
C LEU A 667 32.85 13.96 27.17
N GLU A 668 32.81 15.24 27.53
CA GLU A 668 31.59 15.99 27.85
C GLU A 668 31.68 17.36 27.19
N GLU A 669 30.55 17.87 26.71
CA GLU A 669 30.43 19.22 26.16
C GLU A 669 29.55 20.07 27.08
N GLU A 670 29.98 21.30 27.37
CA GLU A 670 29.14 22.27 28.06
C GLU A 670 28.17 22.91 27.08
N ILE A 671 27.09 22.19 26.80
CA ILE A 671 26.08 22.56 25.79
C ILE A 671 25.47 23.93 26.06
N SER A 672 25.36 24.35 27.33
CA SER A 672 24.90 25.71 27.69
C SER A 672 25.71 26.84 27.05
N GLN A 673 26.99 26.62 26.72
CA GLN A 673 27.86 27.59 26.05
C GLN A 673 27.95 27.40 24.53
N SER A 674 27.46 26.25 24.02
CA SER A 674 27.48 25.90 22.59
C SER A 674 26.20 26.28 21.85
N LEU A 675 25.14 26.63 22.59
CA LEU A 675 23.80 26.95 22.10
C LEU A 675 23.64 28.41 21.65
#